data_AF-A0A2H9TIM1-F1
#
_entry.id   AF-A0A2H9TIM1-F1
#
_cell.length_a   1.000
_cell.length_b   1.000
_cell.length_c   1.000
_cell.angle_alpha   90.00
_cell.angle_beta   90.00
_cell.angle_gamma   90.00
#
_symmetry.space_group_name_H-M   'P 1'
#
loop_
_entity.id
_entity.type
_entity.pdbx_description
1 polymer ?
#
loop_
_entity_poly.entity_id
_entity_poly.type
_entity_poly.pdbx_seq_one_letter_code
_entity_poly.pdbx_strand_id
1 'polypeptide(L)'
;MLRSQTWTTVVGLEIHAQLASRHKLFSVAPNNCDAQLGTCCAPFDAAVPGALPLLNQECVDLALRAAIALRCNIRSRSFFDRKHYRYDDLPLGYQITQHRSPFAVDGVVHSNGRLYKIPRIQIEQDSAKRVGGMLDLNRCGVPLVEVVTAPEIGSASEAEGVARAIWRTLVDSGTTCGVLADGNVRFDVNVSLAGPVVGERVEIKNINTFAGLRRAIVSEEERQRKVFNSGDFVVKETRSWDETSRITLSSREKGNYFIMPEYDLPVLEITDSRIDQVKKELPEGTWERYSRMKELGLSEQEVDSMVDSGMLSIFEECRGNNDPRLVYNFVMNKYLGSLRKFPKGVDVEELRLIISHLATGDIDHPSASITELLKPSKAISASLTLEMCAMLEEMIKKNPKKLAQLREGRDVTDYFMGPLIKTKSGISPSALRPLVAEFLDHKKVRRLLGTFLADGTDFDAVVETLKELQDTPIKREVLEESKLGVQVNKVRKAGNEELAALATGILLKWRDIMLEEGKTTKKRPLEESKVEPPSKDIKKVKDVPSREPTPKDIEKVKDVSSIKPTPKDTISSREADEFKTGDAIRDKCYEMLLSALLQDTTESPTLKHYRICREIEECLFVEFGSTSPAYKAKFRSKYLNLKSTPALRHALLTHLTPAGFHAMNAAEMASEERRRQDSLLAEKNLAESKAVQDTEAETDQFKCGRCGQRKTKYYQLQTRSADEPMTTFVTCINCGNRWKFC
;
A
#
# COMPACT_ATOMS: atom_id res chain seq x y z
N MET A 1 -20.33 -39.73 -11.64
CA MET A 1 -19.98 -38.63 -10.70
C MET A 1 -18.73 -39.03 -9.94
N LEU A 2 -17.61 -38.32 -10.13
CA LEU A 2 -16.49 -38.41 -9.19
C LEU A 2 -16.89 -37.61 -7.94
N ARG A 3 -16.70 -38.16 -6.74
CA ARG A 3 -16.82 -37.36 -5.50
C ARG A 3 -15.72 -36.29 -5.53
N SER A 4 -16.06 -35.05 -5.19
CA SER A 4 -15.07 -33.98 -5.03
C SER A 4 -14.07 -34.39 -3.95
N GLN A 5 -12.84 -34.71 -4.34
CA GLN A 5 -11.77 -35.01 -3.40
C GLN A 5 -11.47 -33.74 -2.58
N THR A 6 -11.63 -33.85 -1.27
CA THR A 6 -11.32 -32.78 -0.33
C THR A 6 -9.81 -32.66 -0.18
N TRP A 7 -9.23 -31.76 -0.96
CA TRP A 7 -7.84 -31.34 -0.83
C TRP A 7 -7.75 -30.21 0.21
N THR A 8 -6.94 -30.42 1.24
CA THR A 8 -6.61 -29.42 2.27
C THR A 8 -5.30 -28.75 1.89
N THR A 9 -5.31 -27.43 1.77
CA THR A 9 -4.10 -26.63 1.54
C THR A 9 -3.28 -26.60 2.83
N VAL A 10 -1.97 -26.77 2.72
CA VAL A 10 -1.00 -26.68 3.82
C VAL A 10 0.05 -25.65 3.44
N VAL A 11 0.15 -24.59 4.24
CA VAL A 11 1.06 -23.47 4.02
C VAL A 11 2.04 -23.31 5.19
N GLY A 12 3.31 -23.05 4.86
CA GLY A 12 4.33 -22.53 5.78
C GLY A 12 4.97 -21.26 5.21
N LEU A 13 5.29 -20.29 6.07
CA LEU A 13 5.82 -18.98 5.68
C LEU A 13 7.28 -18.83 6.13
N GLU A 14 8.11 -18.26 5.27
CA GLU A 14 9.50 -17.88 5.52
C GLU A 14 9.60 -16.35 5.36
N ILE A 15 9.46 -15.61 6.46
CA ILE A 15 9.35 -14.14 6.46
C ILE A 15 10.73 -13.53 6.74
N HIS A 16 11.28 -12.81 5.76
CA HIS A 16 12.59 -12.18 5.86
C HIS A 16 12.41 -10.67 6.08
N ALA A 17 12.78 -10.16 7.26
CA ALA A 17 12.67 -8.75 7.60
C ALA A 17 14.05 -8.12 7.82
N GLN A 18 14.31 -6.96 7.20
CA GLN A 18 15.53 -6.18 7.41
C GLN A 18 15.51 -5.53 8.80
N LEU A 19 16.61 -5.69 9.55
CA LEU A 19 16.77 -5.13 10.90
C LEU A 19 17.07 -3.64 10.83
N ALA A 20 16.44 -2.86 11.71
CA ALA A 20 16.55 -1.40 11.78
C ALA A 20 17.87 -0.90 12.45
N SER A 21 19.00 -1.53 12.13
CA SER A 21 20.33 -1.13 12.62
C SER A 21 20.93 0.02 11.80
N ARG A 22 21.95 0.68 12.34
CA ARG A 22 22.72 1.76 11.68
C ARG A 22 23.80 1.23 10.75
N HIS A 23 24.36 0.07 11.08
CA HIS A 23 25.42 -0.60 10.31
C HIS A 23 24.99 -2.01 9.91
N LYS A 24 25.67 -2.57 8.91
CA LYS A 24 25.43 -3.91 8.37
C LYS A 24 25.67 -5.03 9.39
N LEU A 25 25.33 -6.27 9.03
CA LEU A 25 25.38 -7.42 9.95
C LEU A 25 26.81 -7.85 10.29
N PHE A 26 27.69 -7.86 9.30
CA PHE A 26 29.06 -8.39 9.39
C PHE A 26 30.14 -7.38 8.97
N SER A 27 29.79 -6.10 8.86
CA SER A 27 30.74 -5.06 8.44
C SER A 27 30.36 -3.68 8.98
N VAL A 28 31.34 -2.77 8.98
CA VAL A 28 31.19 -1.38 9.44
C VAL A 28 30.52 -0.46 8.42
N ALA A 29 30.02 -0.99 7.29
CA ALA A 29 29.29 -0.18 6.31
C ALA A 29 27.94 0.30 6.88
N PRO A 30 27.46 1.50 6.52
CA PRO A 30 26.11 1.94 6.87
C PRO A 30 25.04 1.02 6.30
N ASN A 31 23.97 0.82 7.06
CA ASN A 31 22.78 0.11 6.63
C ASN A 31 21.84 1.07 5.90
N ASN A 32 22.14 1.38 4.63
CA ASN A 32 21.32 2.26 3.80
C ASN A 32 21.22 1.74 2.36
N CYS A 33 20.09 1.11 2.05
CA CYS A 33 19.77 0.54 0.73
C CYS A 33 19.54 1.61 -0.36
N ASP A 34 19.13 2.83 0.02
CA ASP A 34 18.72 3.91 -0.89
C ASP A 34 19.82 4.96 -1.11
N ALA A 35 21.02 4.69 -0.60
CA ALA A 35 22.21 5.48 -0.88
C ALA A 35 22.60 5.41 -2.38
N GLN A 36 23.49 6.32 -2.81
CA GLN A 36 24.08 6.25 -4.14
C GLN A 36 24.79 4.90 -4.35
N LEU A 37 24.66 4.32 -5.54
CA LEU A 37 25.15 2.98 -5.90
C LEU A 37 26.58 2.71 -5.38
N GLY A 38 26.74 1.64 -4.60
CA GLY A 38 28.02 1.20 -4.05
C GLY A 38 28.67 2.08 -2.97
N THR A 39 28.02 3.15 -2.49
CA THR A 39 28.59 4.03 -1.44
C THR A 39 28.48 3.45 -0.03
N CYS A 40 27.55 2.54 0.22
CA CYS A 40 27.40 1.83 1.50
C CYS A 40 27.97 0.42 1.38
N CYS A 41 29.30 0.32 1.24
CA CYS A 41 30.00 -0.94 0.99
C CYS A 41 31.36 -0.98 1.71
N ALA A 42 31.63 -2.06 2.44
CA ALA A 42 32.91 -2.34 3.10
C ALA A 42 33.70 -3.44 2.36
N PRO A 43 35.02 -3.61 2.61
CA PRO A 43 35.82 -4.66 1.97
C PRO A 43 35.26 -6.08 2.15
N PHE A 44 34.59 -6.38 3.26
CA PHE A 44 33.92 -7.66 3.47
C PHE A 44 32.70 -7.84 2.54
N ASP A 45 31.83 -6.84 2.43
CA ASP A 45 30.64 -6.87 1.55
C ASP A 45 31.04 -7.09 0.07
N ALA A 46 32.17 -6.50 -0.33
CA ALA A 46 32.77 -6.61 -1.66
C ALA A 46 33.62 -7.89 -1.86
N ALA A 47 33.68 -8.79 -0.87
CA ALA A 47 34.49 -10.01 -0.87
C ALA A 47 35.98 -9.79 -1.20
N VAL A 48 36.57 -8.69 -0.70
CA VAL A 48 38.00 -8.39 -0.86
C VAL A 48 38.82 -9.48 -0.14
N PRO A 49 39.82 -10.10 -0.80
CA PRO A 49 40.63 -11.15 -0.20
C PRO A 49 41.27 -10.74 1.14
N GLY A 50 41.07 -11.55 2.17
CA GLY A 50 41.55 -11.28 3.53
C GLY A 50 40.62 -10.43 4.41
N ALA A 51 39.48 -9.97 3.91
CA ALA A 51 38.43 -9.39 4.75
C ALA A 51 37.70 -10.47 5.55
N LEU A 52 37.41 -10.19 6.82
CA LEU A 52 36.73 -11.10 7.76
C LEU A 52 35.40 -10.49 8.24
N PRO A 53 34.39 -11.31 8.59
CA PRO A 53 33.12 -10.84 9.13
C PRO A 53 33.28 -10.27 10.55
N LEU A 54 32.65 -9.12 10.80
CA LEU A 54 32.58 -8.47 12.12
C LEU A 54 31.11 -8.34 12.55
N LEU A 55 30.64 -9.25 13.40
CA LEU A 55 29.24 -9.30 13.86
C LEU A 55 28.83 -8.01 14.59
N ASN A 56 27.78 -7.35 14.10
CA ASN A 56 27.20 -6.17 14.72
C ASN A 56 26.25 -6.53 15.88
N GLN A 57 26.60 -6.06 17.09
CA GLN A 57 25.79 -6.25 18.30
C GLN A 57 24.37 -5.64 18.19
N GLU A 58 24.22 -4.50 17.51
CA GLU A 58 22.91 -3.85 17.30
C GLU A 58 21.93 -4.78 16.56
N CYS A 59 22.43 -5.55 15.59
CA CYS A 59 21.63 -6.55 14.87
C CYS A 59 21.24 -7.74 15.77
N VAL A 60 22.14 -8.19 16.65
CA VAL A 60 21.84 -9.25 17.63
C VAL A 60 20.77 -8.79 18.62
N ASP A 61 20.83 -7.54 19.09
CA ASP A 61 19.84 -6.98 20.01
C ASP A 61 18.47 -6.77 19.34
N LEU A 62 18.43 -6.39 18.06
CA LEU A 62 17.20 -6.32 17.28
C LEU A 62 16.59 -7.72 17.03
N ALA A 63 17.42 -8.73 16.74
CA ALA A 63 16.96 -10.12 16.67
C ALA A 63 16.47 -10.66 18.03
N LEU A 64 17.08 -10.22 19.14
CA LEU A 64 16.62 -10.53 20.50
C LEU A 64 15.25 -9.91 20.79
N ARG A 65 15.02 -8.66 20.35
CA ARG A 65 13.70 -8.01 20.40
C ARG A 65 12.64 -8.80 19.63
N ALA A 66 12.95 -9.24 18.41
CA ALA A 66 12.09 -10.09 17.60
C ALA A 66 11.74 -11.42 18.30
N ALA A 67 12.75 -12.12 18.83
CA ALA A 67 12.59 -13.42 19.48
C ALA A 67 11.74 -13.33 20.76
N ILE A 68 11.94 -12.30 21.58
CA ILE A 68 11.13 -12.08 22.79
C ILE A 68 9.68 -11.73 22.41
N ALA A 69 9.48 -10.84 21.44
CA ALA A 69 8.14 -10.41 21.01
C ALA A 69 7.32 -11.55 20.36
N LEU A 70 7.99 -12.46 19.65
CA LEU A 70 7.43 -13.70 19.08
C LEU A 70 7.46 -14.89 20.07
N ARG A 71 7.76 -14.62 21.35
CA ARG A 71 7.75 -15.56 22.49
C ARG A 71 8.60 -16.82 22.28
N CYS A 72 9.70 -16.71 21.53
CA CYS A 72 10.63 -17.79 21.29
C CYS A 72 11.51 -18.08 22.51
N ASN A 73 11.90 -19.35 22.67
CA ASN A 73 13.01 -19.76 23.50
C ASN A 73 14.32 -19.33 22.82
N ILE A 74 14.96 -18.29 23.35
CA ILE A 74 16.27 -17.81 22.88
C ILE A 74 17.35 -18.82 23.27
N ARG A 75 18.25 -19.16 22.34
CA ARG A 75 19.40 -20.02 22.66
C ARG A 75 20.49 -19.20 23.32
N SER A 76 20.94 -19.63 24.50
CA SER A 76 22.11 -19.05 25.18
C SER A 76 23.41 -19.21 24.38
N ARG A 77 23.48 -20.16 23.44
CA ARG A 77 24.57 -20.34 22.48
C ARG A 77 24.03 -20.65 21.08
N SER A 78 24.39 -19.85 20.09
CA SER A 78 24.04 -20.04 18.67
C SER A 78 25.29 -19.96 17.78
N PHE A 79 25.16 -20.46 16.56
CA PHE A 79 26.29 -20.60 15.62
C PHE A 79 25.88 -20.10 14.25
N PHE A 80 26.80 -19.42 13.57
CA PHE A 80 26.63 -19.06 12.16
C PHE A 80 27.09 -20.20 11.23
N ASP A 81 26.52 -20.19 10.03
CA ASP A 81 26.73 -21.17 8.97
C ASP A 81 26.87 -20.46 7.62
N ARG A 82 27.74 -20.99 6.74
CA ARG A 82 27.85 -20.58 5.34
C ARG A 82 26.92 -21.42 4.47
N LYS A 83 25.86 -20.79 3.94
CA LYS A 83 24.89 -21.33 2.98
C LYS A 83 25.40 -21.01 1.57
N HIS A 84 26.11 -21.95 0.96
CA HIS A 84 26.78 -21.75 -0.33
C HIS A 84 25.80 -21.84 -1.50
N TYR A 85 25.76 -20.79 -2.33
CA TYR A 85 25.20 -20.82 -3.67
C TYR A 85 25.95 -19.81 -4.55
N ARG A 86 26.18 -20.16 -5.82
CA ARG A 86 26.79 -19.26 -6.79
C ARG A 86 25.71 -18.45 -7.48
N TYR A 87 25.66 -17.15 -7.20
CA TYR A 87 24.84 -16.19 -7.92
C TYR A 87 25.60 -14.86 -7.99
N ASP A 88 25.31 -14.04 -9.01
CA ASP A 88 26.05 -12.80 -9.24
C ASP A 88 25.76 -11.69 -8.22
N ASP A 89 24.74 -11.85 -7.39
CA ASP A 89 24.36 -10.94 -6.30
C ASP A 89 25.00 -11.27 -4.95
N LEU A 90 25.89 -12.26 -4.90
CA LEU A 90 26.51 -12.75 -3.66
C LEU A 90 28.04 -12.82 -3.81
N PRO A 91 28.78 -11.71 -3.67
CA PRO A 91 30.22 -11.63 -3.93
C PRO A 91 31.06 -12.68 -3.19
N LEU A 92 30.67 -13.03 -1.96
CA LEU A 92 31.34 -14.04 -1.13
C LEU A 92 31.18 -15.48 -1.66
N GLY A 93 30.20 -15.75 -2.54
CA GLY A 93 29.83 -17.11 -2.95
C GLY A 93 29.14 -17.95 -1.88
N TYR A 94 28.82 -17.33 -0.73
CA TYR A 94 28.02 -17.90 0.35
C TYR A 94 27.28 -16.81 1.13
N GLN A 95 26.14 -17.20 1.70
CA GLN A 95 25.36 -16.38 2.61
C GLN A 95 25.66 -16.83 4.04
N ILE A 96 26.08 -15.92 4.92
CA ILE A 96 26.18 -16.22 6.36
C ILE A 96 24.76 -16.16 6.95
N THR A 97 24.37 -17.26 7.60
CA THR A 97 23.02 -17.55 8.16
C THR A 97 23.16 -18.43 9.42
N GLN A 98 22.09 -19.03 9.96
CA GLN A 98 22.13 -19.85 11.19
C GLN A 98 21.32 -21.15 11.08
N HIS A 99 21.65 -22.00 10.10
CA HIS A 99 20.84 -23.17 9.76
C HIS A 99 20.82 -24.26 10.85
N ARG A 100 21.98 -24.64 11.40
CA ARG A 100 22.14 -25.77 12.33
C ARG A 100 21.80 -25.43 13.78
N SER A 101 22.04 -24.19 14.20
CA SER A 101 21.67 -23.69 15.53
C SER A 101 21.04 -22.29 15.42
N PRO A 102 19.73 -22.22 15.10
CA PRO A 102 19.02 -20.94 15.00
C PRO A 102 19.10 -20.14 16.31
N PHE A 103 19.04 -18.82 16.20
CA PHE A 103 19.11 -17.88 17.32
C PHE A 103 18.04 -18.14 18.39
N ALA A 104 16.80 -18.42 17.96
CA ALA A 104 15.69 -18.77 18.84
C ALA A 104 14.78 -19.83 18.21
N VAL A 105 14.02 -20.54 19.04
CA VAL A 105 13.14 -21.66 18.65
C VAL A 105 11.81 -21.64 19.39
N ASP A 106 10.85 -22.46 18.96
CA ASP A 106 9.60 -22.77 19.68
C ASP A 106 8.74 -21.54 20.07
N GLY A 107 8.75 -20.49 19.24
CA GLY A 107 7.91 -19.31 19.43
C GLY A 107 6.45 -19.52 19.02
N VAL A 108 5.62 -18.51 19.29
CA VAL A 108 4.21 -18.48 18.88
C VAL A 108 3.75 -17.08 18.48
N VAL A 109 2.90 -17.01 17.46
CA VAL A 109 2.16 -15.80 17.08
C VAL A 109 0.66 -16.08 17.13
N HIS A 110 -0.12 -15.07 17.50
CA HIS A 110 -1.59 -15.12 17.48
C HIS A 110 -2.15 -14.45 16.23
N SER A 111 -3.15 -15.07 15.58
CA SER A 111 -3.92 -14.46 14.49
C SER A 111 -5.32 -15.08 14.42
N ASN A 112 -6.37 -14.26 14.29
CA ASN A 112 -7.76 -14.71 14.13
C ASN A 112 -8.23 -15.76 15.17
N GLY A 113 -7.93 -15.55 16.45
CA GLY A 113 -8.31 -16.47 17.54
C GLY A 113 -7.47 -17.75 17.67
N ARG A 114 -6.45 -17.95 16.83
CA ARG A 114 -5.58 -19.14 16.80
C ARG A 114 -4.12 -18.77 17.07
N LEU A 115 -3.40 -19.67 17.75
CA LEU A 115 -1.93 -19.64 17.87
C LEU A 115 -1.30 -20.48 16.76
N TYR A 116 -0.19 -19.98 16.22
CA TYR A 116 0.64 -20.63 15.19
C TYR A 116 2.08 -20.69 15.67
N LYS A 117 2.75 -21.82 15.44
CA LYS A 117 4.11 -22.06 15.92
C LYS A 117 5.16 -21.44 15.01
N ILE A 118 6.21 -20.90 15.63
CA ILE A 118 7.41 -20.37 15.00
C ILE A 118 8.57 -21.30 15.43
N PRO A 119 8.81 -22.41 14.71
CA PRO A 119 9.85 -23.38 15.08
C PRO A 119 11.27 -22.80 15.13
N ARG A 120 11.57 -21.75 14.36
CA ARG A 120 12.90 -21.10 14.36
C ARG A 120 12.84 -19.62 14.01
N ILE A 121 13.81 -18.88 14.54
CA ILE A 121 14.23 -17.55 14.09
C ILE A 121 15.74 -17.59 13.83
N GLN A 122 16.19 -17.04 12.70
CA GLN A 122 17.59 -17.02 12.26
C GLN A 122 18.02 -15.60 11.90
N ILE A 123 19.29 -15.26 12.16
CA ILE A 123 19.93 -14.03 11.71
C ILE A 123 20.75 -14.34 10.45
N GLU A 124 20.54 -13.62 9.35
CA GLU A 124 21.31 -13.81 8.12
C GLU A 124 21.56 -12.52 7.33
N GLN A 125 22.46 -12.56 6.33
CA GLN A 125 22.80 -11.41 5.49
C GLN A 125 21.98 -11.37 4.18
N ASP A 126 21.55 -10.18 3.74
CA ASP A 126 20.91 -9.97 2.44
C ASP A 126 21.93 -9.97 1.28
N SER A 127 21.46 -10.28 0.07
CA SER A 127 22.27 -10.23 -1.15
C SER A 127 22.32 -8.81 -1.73
N ALA A 128 23.26 -8.58 -2.66
CA ALA A 128 23.29 -7.36 -3.47
C ALA A 128 22.01 -7.19 -4.31
N LYS A 129 21.79 -6.00 -4.88
CA LYS A 129 20.62 -5.68 -5.72
C LYS A 129 21.07 -5.48 -7.17
N ARG A 130 20.34 -6.01 -8.15
CA ARG A 130 20.63 -5.76 -9.58
C ARG A 130 19.87 -4.50 -10.04
N VAL A 131 20.60 -3.51 -10.56
CA VAL A 131 20.05 -2.21 -10.98
C VAL A 131 20.62 -1.82 -12.34
N GLY A 132 19.78 -1.62 -13.34
CA GLY A 132 20.22 -1.19 -14.69
C GLY A 132 21.18 -2.15 -15.40
N GLY A 133 21.24 -3.42 -15.00
CA GLY A 133 22.23 -4.40 -15.47
C GLY A 133 23.55 -4.41 -14.68
N MET A 134 23.80 -3.40 -13.83
CA MET A 134 24.88 -3.37 -12.85
C MET A 134 24.47 -4.05 -11.55
N LEU A 135 25.45 -4.28 -10.66
CA LEU A 135 25.23 -4.80 -9.31
C LEU A 135 25.46 -3.69 -8.28
N ASP A 136 24.51 -3.51 -7.38
CA ASP A 136 24.56 -2.58 -6.25
C ASP A 136 24.85 -3.33 -4.95
N LEU A 137 26.03 -3.06 -4.39
CA LEU A 137 26.51 -3.66 -3.15
C LEU A 137 25.97 -2.96 -1.88
N ASN A 138 25.20 -1.87 -2.00
CA ASN A 138 24.59 -1.20 -0.84
C ASN A 138 23.76 -2.17 0.02
N ARG A 139 22.99 -3.07 -0.62
CA ARG A 139 22.19 -4.09 0.07
C ARG A 139 22.98 -5.33 0.50
N CYS A 140 24.15 -5.60 -0.08
CA CYS A 140 24.95 -6.79 0.26
C CYS A 140 25.44 -6.70 1.71
N GLY A 141 25.13 -7.71 2.54
CA GLY A 141 25.49 -7.68 3.97
C GLY A 141 24.47 -7.01 4.90
N VAL A 142 23.35 -6.48 4.37
CA VAL A 142 22.26 -5.92 5.18
C VAL A 142 21.68 -6.98 6.11
N PRO A 143 21.46 -6.68 7.40
CA PRO A 143 20.97 -7.65 8.37
C PRO A 143 19.51 -8.03 8.14
N LEU A 144 19.25 -9.34 8.13
CA LEU A 144 17.92 -9.93 8.09
C LEU A 144 17.65 -10.74 9.36
N VAL A 145 16.39 -10.79 9.74
CA VAL A 145 15.82 -11.88 10.53
C VAL A 145 14.90 -12.73 9.65
N GLU A 146 15.16 -14.03 9.58
CA GLU A 146 14.27 -15.04 8.99
C GLU A 146 13.37 -15.59 10.10
N VAL A 147 12.06 -15.42 9.97
CA VAL A 147 11.04 -15.99 10.86
C VAL A 147 10.27 -17.05 10.09
N VAL A 148 10.36 -18.31 10.53
CA VAL A 148 9.70 -19.45 9.86
C VAL A 148 8.53 -19.95 10.67
N THR A 149 7.38 -20.14 10.03
CA THR A 149 6.20 -20.76 10.66
C THR A 149 6.18 -22.28 10.48
N ALA A 150 5.50 -22.98 11.39
CA ALA A 150 5.13 -24.37 11.14
C ALA A 150 4.19 -24.49 9.91
N PRO A 151 4.22 -25.62 9.19
CA PRO A 151 3.31 -25.90 8.07
C PRO A 151 1.94 -26.34 8.59
N GLU A 152 1.23 -25.43 9.26
CA GLU A 152 -0.07 -25.69 9.90
C GLU A 152 -1.19 -24.70 9.50
N ILE A 153 -0.88 -23.80 8.55
CA ILE A 153 -1.81 -22.80 8.03
C ILE A 153 -2.63 -23.44 6.91
N GLY A 154 -3.96 -23.41 7.03
CA GLY A 154 -4.90 -24.15 6.17
C GLY A 154 -5.45 -23.38 4.97
N SER A 155 -5.22 -22.06 4.86
CA SER A 155 -5.72 -21.25 3.74
C SER A 155 -4.89 -20.01 3.42
N ALA A 156 -5.06 -19.48 2.21
CA ALA A 156 -4.43 -18.24 1.76
C ALA A 156 -4.84 -16.98 2.57
N SER A 157 -6.05 -16.98 3.16
CA SER A 157 -6.52 -15.86 3.99
C SER A 157 -5.97 -15.93 5.42
N GLU A 158 -5.80 -17.15 5.94
CA GLU A 158 -5.14 -17.41 7.22
C GLU A 158 -3.64 -17.09 7.13
N ALA A 159 -2.99 -17.45 6.03
CA ALA A 159 -1.61 -17.07 5.72
C ALA A 159 -1.42 -15.54 5.66
N GLU A 160 -2.36 -14.81 5.06
CA GLU A 160 -2.34 -13.33 5.05
C GLU A 160 -2.40 -12.77 6.49
N GLY A 161 -3.28 -13.31 7.33
CA GLY A 161 -3.42 -12.91 8.74
C GLY A 161 -2.19 -13.23 9.60
N VAL A 162 -1.59 -14.41 9.43
CA VAL A 162 -0.37 -14.81 10.15
C VAL A 162 0.82 -13.95 9.73
N ALA A 163 0.97 -13.69 8.42
CA ALA A 163 2.02 -12.80 7.90
C ALA A 163 1.89 -11.38 8.45
N ARG A 164 0.67 -10.82 8.51
CA ARG A 164 0.39 -9.51 9.13
C ARG A 164 0.72 -9.49 10.62
N ALA A 165 0.33 -10.52 11.37
CA ALA A 165 0.60 -10.61 12.81
C ALA A 165 2.10 -10.66 13.13
N ILE A 166 2.87 -11.47 12.39
CA ILE A 166 4.34 -11.52 12.54
C ILE A 166 4.95 -10.17 12.17
N TRP A 167 4.62 -9.64 10.99
CA TRP A 167 5.08 -8.32 10.53
C TRP A 167 4.83 -7.22 11.57
N ARG A 168 3.60 -7.15 12.09
CA ARG A 168 3.22 -6.18 13.12
C ARG A 168 4.04 -6.34 14.39
N THR A 169 4.24 -7.57 14.85
CA THR A 169 5.04 -7.86 16.05
C THR A 169 6.51 -7.43 15.88
N LEU A 170 7.07 -7.56 14.68
CA LEU A 170 8.42 -7.07 14.35
C LEU A 170 8.48 -5.53 14.28
N VAL A 171 7.41 -4.86 13.86
CA VAL A 171 7.32 -3.39 13.86
C VAL A 171 7.11 -2.84 15.28
N ASP A 172 6.17 -3.39 16.05
CA ASP A 172 5.84 -2.94 17.42
C ASP A 172 6.99 -3.14 18.41
N SER A 173 7.87 -4.13 18.17
CA SER A 173 9.10 -4.36 18.95
C SER A 173 10.28 -3.45 18.56
N GLY A 174 10.12 -2.65 17.49
CA GLY A 174 11.19 -1.84 16.91
C GLY A 174 12.27 -2.66 16.19
N THR A 175 11.99 -3.91 15.81
CA THR A 175 12.94 -4.78 15.10
C THR A 175 13.21 -4.27 13.68
N THR A 176 12.16 -3.82 12.98
CA THR A 176 12.21 -3.42 11.57
C THR A 176 11.37 -2.17 11.31
N CYS A 177 11.75 -1.37 10.31
CA CYS A 177 10.96 -0.25 9.82
C CYS A 177 9.64 -0.68 9.15
N GLY A 178 9.52 -1.96 8.76
CA GLY A 178 8.26 -2.56 8.31
C GLY A 178 7.72 -2.13 6.94
N VAL A 179 8.32 -1.14 6.28
CA VAL A 179 7.81 -0.63 5.00
C VAL A 179 7.97 -1.68 3.89
N LEU A 180 6.85 -2.30 3.50
CA LEU A 180 6.83 -3.35 2.47
C LEU A 180 7.17 -2.83 1.06
N ALA A 181 6.85 -1.57 0.77
CA ALA A 181 7.08 -0.96 -0.55
C ALA A 181 8.56 -0.92 -0.94
N ASP A 182 9.45 -0.74 0.04
CA ASP A 182 10.90 -0.60 -0.16
C ASP A 182 11.58 -1.98 -0.29
N GLY A 183 10.86 -3.06 0.02
CA GLY A 183 11.38 -4.43 0.06
C GLY A 183 11.98 -4.84 1.42
N ASN A 184 11.81 -4.00 2.46
CA ASN A 184 12.34 -4.24 3.82
C ASN A 184 11.76 -5.52 4.47
N VAL A 185 10.60 -6.00 4.02
CA VAL A 185 10.01 -7.27 4.44
C VAL A 185 9.56 -8.06 3.21
N ARG A 186 10.00 -9.31 3.11
CA ARG A 186 9.75 -10.24 2.00
C ARG A 186 9.16 -11.54 2.51
N PHE A 187 8.31 -12.15 1.69
CA PHE A 187 7.68 -13.44 1.99
C PHE A 187 8.15 -14.48 0.97
N ASP A 188 8.72 -15.57 1.46
CA ASP A 188 8.84 -16.81 0.69
C ASP A 188 7.85 -17.83 1.30
N VAL A 189 7.20 -18.63 0.43
CA VAL A 189 5.93 -19.29 0.77
C VAL A 189 5.93 -20.74 0.32
N ASN A 190 5.79 -21.65 1.26
CA ASN A 190 5.74 -23.08 1.01
C ASN A 190 4.29 -23.56 0.93
N VAL A 191 3.88 -24.11 -0.21
CA VAL A 191 2.51 -24.59 -0.48
C VAL A 191 2.53 -26.07 -0.88
N SER A 192 1.70 -26.86 -0.22
CA SER A 192 1.35 -28.24 -0.62
C SER A 192 -0.16 -28.46 -0.47
N LEU A 193 -0.72 -29.41 -1.23
CA LEU A 193 -2.05 -29.95 -1.00
C LEU A 193 -1.96 -31.35 -0.39
N ALA A 194 -2.63 -31.55 0.75
CA ALA A 194 -2.86 -32.85 1.34
C ALA A 194 -4.27 -33.37 0.97
N GLY A 195 -4.39 -34.66 0.71
CA GLY A 195 -5.65 -35.32 0.37
C GLY A 195 -5.53 -36.83 0.52
N PRO A 196 -6.01 -37.65 -0.44
CA PRO A 196 -5.73 -39.09 -0.47
C PRO A 196 -4.23 -39.43 -0.57
N VAL A 197 -3.42 -38.45 -0.99
CA VAL A 197 -1.95 -38.47 -1.02
C VAL A 197 -1.47 -37.10 -0.51
N VAL A 198 -0.28 -37.03 0.10
CA VAL A 198 0.36 -35.75 0.45
C VAL A 198 1.19 -35.26 -0.75
N GLY A 199 0.93 -34.03 -1.21
CA GLY A 199 1.69 -33.40 -2.29
C GLY A 199 3.08 -32.93 -1.87
N GLU A 200 4.00 -32.83 -2.82
CA GLU A 200 5.32 -32.24 -2.56
C GLU A 200 5.22 -30.73 -2.28
N ARG A 201 6.22 -30.22 -1.55
CA ARG A 201 6.37 -28.79 -1.24
C ARG A 201 6.77 -28.01 -2.48
N VAL A 202 5.96 -27.05 -2.89
CA VAL A 202 6.35 -25.99 -3.84
C VAL A 202 6.66 -24.73 -3.07
N GLU A 203 7.79 -24.10 -3.40
CA GLU A 203 8.30 -22.91 -2.72
C GLU A 203 8.16 -21.70 -3.65
N ILE A 204 7.32 -20.74 -3.29
CA ILE A 204 7.06 -19.53 -4.08
C ILE A 204 7.87 -18.37 -3.50
N LYS A 205 8.73 -17.76 -4.32
CA LYS A 205 9.54 -16.59 -3.97
C LYS A 205 9.06 -15.31 -4.67
N ASN A 206 9.68 -14.18 -4.34
CA ASN A 206 9.44 -12.84 -4.92
C ASN A 206 8.05 -12.26 -4.57
N ILE A 207 7.62 -12.44 -3.31
CA ILE A 207 6.35 -11.88 -2.82
C ILE A 207 6.66 -10.73 -1.85
N ASN A 208 6.30 -9.51 -2.26
CA ASN A 208 6.61 -8.27 -1.54
C ASN A 208 5.36 -7.59 -0.92
N THR A 209 4.17 -8.19 -1.01
CA THR A 209 2.93 -7.64 -0.43
C THR A 209 2.01 -8.74 0.11
N PHE A 210 1.25 -8.45 1.18
CA PHE A 210 0.24 -9.37 1.73
C PHE A 210 -0.83 -9.80 0.70
N ALA A 211 -1.24 -8.87 -0.17
CA ALA A 211 -2.21 -9.16 -1.21
C ALA A 211 -1.59 -10.06 -2.32
N GLY A 212 -0.30 -9.91 -2.62
CA GLY A 212 0.46 -10.80 -3.50
C GLY A 212 0.63 -12.19 -2.88
N LEU A 213 0.96 -12.28 -1.59
CA LEU A 213 1.03 -13.52 -0.81
C LEU A 213 -0.25 -14.35 -0.96
N ARG A 214 -1.41 -13.73 -0.71
CA ARG A 214 -2.70 -14.39 -0.87
C ARG A 214 -2.99 -14.82 -2.31
N ARG A 215 -2.66 -13.98 -3.31
CA ARG A 215 -2.82 -14.34 -4.73
C ARG A 215 -1.92 -15.50 -5.15
N ALA A 216 -0.67 -15.51 -4.70
CA ALA A 216 0.31 -16.55 -5.00
C ALA A 216 -0.14 -17.92 -4.46
N ILE A 217 -0.60 -17.98 -3.21
CA ILE A 217 -1.10 -19.23 -2.61
C ILE A 217 -2.32 -19.75 -3.38
N VAL A 218 -3.30 -18.89 -3.71
CA VAL A 218 -4.49 -19.32 -4.48
C VAL A 218 -4.13 -19.80 -5.89
N SER A 219 -3.22 -19.09 -6.57
CA SER A 219 -2.76 -19.45 -7.92
C SER A 219 -2.03 -20.80 -7.93
N GLU A 220 -1.19 -21.05 -6.92
CA GLU A 220 -0.48 -22.33 -6.75
C GLU A 220 -1.41 -23.46 -6.28
N GLU A 221 -2.35 -23.21 -5.36
CA GLU A 221 -3.39 -24.17 -4.96
C GLU A 221 -4.20 -24.64 -6.18
N GLU A 222 -4.64 -23.70 -7.01
CA GLU A 222 -5.31 -24.02 -8.27
C GLU A 222 -4.42 -24.83 -9.22
N ARG A 223 -3.12 -24.50 -9.33
CA ARG A 223 -2.17 -25.22 -10.19
C ARG A 223 -2.00 -26.66 -9.71
N GLN A 224 -1.69 -26.88 -8.43
CA GLN A 224 -1.51 -28.21 -7.84
C GLN A 224 -2.80 -29.02 -7.96
N ARG A 225 -3.97 -28.42 -7.72
CA ARG A 225 -5.28 -29.06 -7.90
C ARG A 225 -5.52 -29.49 -9.35
N LYS A 226 -5.10 -28.69 -10.35
CA LYS A 226 -5.15 -29.06 -11.78
C LYS A 226 -4.24 -30.26 -12.07
N VAL A 227 -2.99 -30.25 -11.58
CA VAL A 227 -2.02 -31.36 -11.71
C VAL A 227 -2.56 -32.67 -11.13
N PHE A 228 -3.05 -32.66 -9.88
CA PHE A 228 -3.65 -33.86 -9.26
C PHE A 228 -4.92 -34.33 -9.98
N ASN A 229 -5.77 -33.41 -10.46
CA ASN A 229 -6.97 -33.77 -11.25
C ASN A 229 -6.63 -34.41 -12.61
N SER A 230 -5.48 -34.11 -13.21
CA SER A 230 -4.96 -34.83 -14.38
C SER A 230 -4.35 -36.21 -14.07
N GLY A 231 -4.30 -36.61 -12.79
CA GLY A 231 -3.66 -37.86 -12.34
C GLY A 231 -2.13 -37.78 -12.35
N ASP A 232 -1.59 -36.57 -12.21
CA ASP A 232 -0.16 -36.27 -12.23
C ASP A 232 0.35 -35.80 -10.86
N PHE A 233 1.66 -35.73 -10.70
CA PHE A 233 2.30 -35.37 -9.43
C PHE A 233 2.86 -33.95 -9.44
N VAL A 234 2.64 -33.24 -8.33
CA VAL A 234 3.43 -32.08 -7.98
C VAL A 234 4.85 -32.55 -7.64
N VAL A 235 5.84 -32.01 -8.35
CA VAL A 235 7.26 -32.14 -8.02
C VAL A 235 7.67 -31.03 -7.05
N LYS A 236 8.72 -31.27 -6.25
CA LYS A 236 9.33 -30.23 -5.41
C LYS A 236 10.10 -29.27 -6.31
N GLU A 237 9.63 -28.03 -6.41
CA GLU A 237 10.24 -26.98 -7.24
C GLU A 237 10.20 -25.62 -6.52
N THR A 238 11.11 -24.71 -6.90
CA THR A 238 11.02 -23.30 -6.55
C THR A 238 10.38 -22.53 -7.71
N ARG A 239 9.34 -21.76 -7.43
CA ARG A 239 8.62 -20.90 -8.39
C ARG A 239 8.77 -19.44 -7.98
N SER A 240 8.68 -18.52 -8.94
CA SER A 240 8.63 -17.08 -8.68
C SER A 240 7.21 -16.57 -8.93
N TRP A 241 6.74 -15.66 -8.07
CA TRP A 241 5.50 -14.92 -8.32
C TRP A 241 5.74 -13.79 -9.35
N ASP A 242 4.93 -13.76 -10.41
CA ASP A 242 4.76 -12.56 -11.24
C ASP A 242 3.40 -11.93 -10.94
N GLU A 243 3.43 -10.70 -10.42
CA GLU A 243 2.25 -9.90 -10.09
C GLU A 243 1.49 -9.41 -11.34
N THR A 244 2.18 -9.36 -12.49
CA THR A 244 1.62 -8.87 -13.77
C THR A 244 0.66 -9.89 -14.38
N SER A 245 1.14 -11.12 -14.58
CA SER A 245 0.36 -12.24 -15.12
C SER A 245 -0.41 -13.03 -14.05
N ARG A 246 -0.11 -12.82 -12.76
CA ARG A 246 -0.74 -13.45 -11.58
C ARG A 246 -0.62 -14.98 -11.53
N ILE A 247 0.47 -15.50 -12.07
CA ILE A 247 0.81 -16.92 -12.05
C ILE A 247 2.16 -17.16 -11.37
N THR A 248 2.32 -18.34 -10.78
CA THR A 248 3.63 -18.84 -10.37
C THR A 248 4.39 -19.32 -11.61
N LEU A 249 5.59 -18.81 -11.85
CA LEU A 249 6.49 -19.23 -12.94
C LEU A 249 7.54 -20.17 -12.37
N SER A 250 7.77 -21.33 -13.01
CA SER A 250 8.84 -22.23 -12.59
C SER A 250 10.19 -21.52 -12.74
N SER A 251 11.00 -21.53 -11.68
CA SER A 251 12.32 -20.91 -11.67
C SER A 251 13.39 -21.99 -11.86
N ARG A 252 14.56 -21.62 -12.39
CA ARG A 252 15.66 -22.58 -12.54
C ARG A 252 15.96 -23.23 -11.19
N GLU A 253 16.16 -24.55 -11.20
CA GLU A 253 16.51 -25.30 -10.00
C GLU A 253 17.74 -24.69 -9.33
N LYS A 254 17.56 -24.20 -8.10
CA LYS A 254 18.69 -23.97 -7.20
C LYS A 254 19.05 -25.34 -6.63
N GLY A 255 20.13 -25.93 -7.16
CA GLY A 255 20.67 -27.19 -6.65
C GLY A 255 20.95 -27.13 -5.15
N ASN A 256 20.90 -28.29 -4.49
CA ASN A 256 21.00 -28.43 -3.02
C ASN A 256 22.12 -27.57 -2.43
N TYR A 257 21.75 -26.63 -1.54
CA TYR A 257 22.68 -25.73 -0.87
C TYR A 257 23.69 -26.52 -0.03
N PHE A 258 24.98 -26.29 -0.24
CA PHE A 258 26.00 -26.81 0.67
C PHE A 258 26.09 -25.90 1.90
N ILE A 259 25.92 -26.48 3.09
CA ILE A 259 25.91 -25.74 4.37
C ILE A 259 27.10 -26.22 5.20
N MET A 260 28.03 -25.32 5.51
CA MET A 260 29.16 -25.57 6.43
C MET A 260 29.10 -24.61 7.62
N PRO A 261 29.81 -24.88 8.74
CA PRO A 261 29.97 -23.90 9.81
C PRO A 261 30.64 -22.63 9.31
N GLU A 262 30.25 -21.48 9.86
CA GLU A 262 31.08 -20.28 9.83
C GLU A 262 32.18 -20.44 10.89
N TYR A 263 33.44 -20.28 10.48
CA TYR A 263 34.61 -20.46 11.33
C TYR A 263 35.36 -19.16 11.61
N ASP A 264 35.12 -18.11 10.81
CA ASP A 264 35.73 -16.78 11.01
C ASP A 264 34.97 -15.97 12.07
N LEU A 265 33.82 -16.48 12.56
CA LEU A 265 33.07 -15.94 13.70
C LEU A 265 33.13 -16.88 14.92
N PRO A 266 33.25 -16.34 16.15
CA PRO A 266 33.09 -17.12 17.37
C PRO A 266 31.62 -17.53 17.60
N VAL A 267 31.41 -18.40 18.60
CA VAL A 267 30.07 -18.76 19.08
C VAL A 267 29.34 -17.50 19.57
N LEU A 268 28.09 -17.30 19.14
CA LEU A 268 27.26 -16.21 19.63
C LEU A 268 26.59 -16.63 20.93
N GLU A 269 27.07 -16.08 22.05
CA GLU A 269 26.58 -16.38 23.39
C GLU A 269 25.74 -15.22 23.94
N ILE A 270 24.53 -15.54 24.42
CA ILE A 270 23.55 -14.57 24.93
C ILE A 270 23.34 -14.85 26.41
N THR A 271 23.58 -13.85 27.26
CA THR A 271 23.43 -13.98 28.72
C THR A 271 22.01 -13.63 29.17
N ASP A 272 21.51 -14.32 30.20
CA ASP A 272 20.17 -14.08 30.74
C ASP A 272 19.97 -12.62 31.18
N SER A 273 21.03 -11.99 31.70
CA SER A 273 21.05 -10.55 32.04
C SER A 273 20.75 -9.65 30.83
N ARG A 274 21.27 -9.98 29.64
CA ARG A 274 20.96 -9.22 28.41
C ARG A 274 19.54 -9.48 27.93
N ILE A 275 19.06 -10.73 28.03
CA ILE A 275 17.67 -11.09 27.73
C ILE A 275 16.71 -10.29 28.62
N ASP A 276 16.96 -10.25 29.93
CA ASP A 276 16.14 -9.54 30.91
C ASP A 276 16.29 -8.02 30.85
N GLN A 277 17.38 -7.48 30.31
CA GLN A 277 17.46 -6.08 29.93
C GLN A 277 16.56 -5.79 28.73
N VAL A 278 16.67 -6.55 27.63
CA VAL A 278 15.89 -6.29 26.42
C VAL A 278 14.38 -6.51 26.65
N LYS A 279 13.98 -7.46 27.51
CA LYS A 279 12.59 -7.60 28.00
C LYS A 279 12.05 -6.35 28.69
N LYS A 280 12.89 -5.53 29.34
CA LYS A 280 12.49 -4.28 30.02
C LYS A 280 12.52 -3.06 29.10
N GLU A 281 13.31 -3.11 28.03
CA GLU A 281 13.38 -2.07 26.99
C GLU A 281 12.29 -2.24 25.91
N LEU A 282 11.69 -3.43 25.81
CA LEU A 282 10.62 -3.73 24.86
C LEU A 282 9.30 -3.04 25.27
N PRO A 283 8.58 -2.45 24.30
CA PRO A 283 7.18 -2.08 24.49
C PRO A 283 6.32 -3.29 24.86
N GLU A 284 5.17 -3.02 25.47
CA GLU A 284 4.13 -4.02 25.70
C GLU A 284 3.76 -4.76 24.40
N GLY A 285 3.77 -6.09 24.45
CA GLY A 285 3.58 -6.93 23.28
C GLY A 285 2.19 -6.76 22.64
N THR A 286 2.12 -7.01 21.33
CA THR A 286 0.89 -6.83 20.56
C THR A 286 -0.27 -7.67 21.12
N TRP A 287 -0.01 -8.85 21.72
CA TRP A 287 -1.04 -9.68 22.37
C TRP A 287 -1.49 -9.14 23.74
N GLU A 288 -0.57 -8.64 24.55
CA GLU A 288 -0.84 -8.07 25.86
C GLU A 288 -1.77 -6.86 25.72
N ARG A 289 -1.44 -5.97 24.76
CA ARG A 289 -2.36 -4.91 24.30
C ARG A 289 -3.71 -5.48 23.84
N TYR A 290 -3.72 -6.50 22.99
CA TYR A 290 -4.94 -7.12 22.46
C TYR A 290 -5.87 -7.64 23.56
N SER A 291 -5.29 -8.29 24.57
CA SER A 291 -5.99 -8.84 25.74
C SER A 291 -6.62 -7.70 26.55
N ARG A 292 -5.83 -6.65 26.85
CA ARG A 292 -6.32 -5.44 27.52
C ARG A 292 -7.46 -4.77 26.73
N MET A 293 -7.35 -4.65 25.40
CA MET A 293 -8.40 -4.03 24.59
C MET A 293 -9.73 -4.79 24.64
N LYS A 294 -9.68 -6.12 24.77
CA LYS A 294 -10.85 -6.97 24.95
C LYS A 294 -11.54 -6.75 26.31
N GLU A 295 -10.76 -6.47 27.36
CA GLU A 295 -11.29 -6.04 28.67
C GLU A 295 -11.97 -4.66 28.62
N LEU A 296 -11.66 -3.83 27.62
CA LEU A 296 -12.33 -2.53 27.39
C LEU A 296 -13.67 -2.65 26.64
N GLY A 297 -14.14 -3.86 26.32
CA GLY A 297 -15.37 -4.07 25.56
C GLY A 297 -15.25 -3.75 24.06
N LEU A 298 -14.02 -3.71 23.53
CA LEU A 298 -13.78 -3.68 22.08
C LEU A 298 -13.72 -5.12 21.54
N SER A 299 -14.28 -5.33 20.36
CA SER A 299 -14.22 -6.61 19.65
C SER A 299 -12.89 -6.80 18.93
N GLU A 300 -12.53 -8.04 18.64
CA GLU A 300 -11.26 -8.42 18.00
C GLU A 300 -11.08 -7.71 16.65
N GLN A 301 -12.15 -7.59 15.86
CA GLN A 301 -12.15 -6.84 14.59
C GLN A 301 -11.93 -5.33 14.74
N GLU A 302 -12.41 -4.73 15.85
CA GLU A 302 -12.16 -3.32 16.16
C GLU A 302 -10.68 -3.10 16.54
N VAL A 303 -10.08 -4.05 17.27
CA VAL A 303 -8.65 -4.03 17.62
C VAL A 303 -7.77 -4.27 16.39
N ASP A 304 -8.06 -5.30 15.59
CA ASP A 304 -7.37 -5.56 14.32
C ASP A 304 -7.40 -4.32 13.41
N SER A 305 -8.53 -3.63 13.32
CA SER A 305 -8.64 -2.41 12.50
C SER A 305 -7.74 -1.28 13.00
N MET A 306 -7.60 -1.09 14.33
CA MET A 306 -6.62 -0.15 14.90
C MET A 306 -5.17 -0.58 14.67
N VAL A 307 -4.90 -1.90 14.66
CA VAL A 307 -3.56 -2.47 14.45
C VAL A 307 -3.12 -2.36 12.98
N ASP A 308 -3.96 -2.76 12.03
CA ASP A 308 -3.71 -2.67 10.58
C ASP A 308 -3.58 -1.22 10.11
N SER A 309 -4.30 -0.28 10.74
CA SER A 309 -4.23 1.16 10.44
C SER A 309 -3.11 1.91 11.18
N GLY A 310 -2.42 1.26 12.13
CA GLY A 310 -1.40 1.89 12.97
C GLY A 310 -1.95 2.90 13.99
N MET A 311 -3.26 2.91 14.23
CA MET A 311 -3.94 3.84 15.13
C MET A 311 -3.97 3.38 16.59
N LEU A 312 -3.54 2.14 16.91
CA LEU A 312 -3.63 1.59 18.27
C LEU A 312 -2.88 2.41 19.33
N SER A 313 -1.66 2.88 19.05
CA SER A 313 -0.91 3.74 19.98
C SER A 313 -1.62 5.08 20.20
N ILE A 314 -2.13 5.69 19.13
CA ILE A 314 -2.89 6.94 19.19
C ILE A 314 -4.17 6.75 19.99
N PHE A 315 -4.85 5.61 19.86
CA PHE A 315 -5.97 5.23 20.73
C PHE A 315 -5.54 5.10 22.20
N GLU A 316 -4.47 4.36 22.49
CA GLU A 316 -3.95 4.16 23.86
C GLU A 316 -3.59 5.49 24.53
N GLU A 317 -2.89 6.36 23.80
CA GLU A 317 -2.50 7.69 24.27
C GLU A 317 -3.71 8.62 24.42
N CYS A 318 -4.63 8.65 23.46
CA CYS A 318 -5.80 9.54 23.49
C CYS A 318 -6.89 9.13 24.48
N ARG A 319 -6.97 7.84 24.86
CA ARG A 319 -8.06 7.32 25.68
C ARG A 319 -8.15 7.99 27.05
N GLY A 320 -7.07 7.94 27.84
CA GLY A 320 -7.09 8.35 29.25
C GLY A 320 -8.26 7.69 30.01
N ASN A 321 -9.09 8.50 30.65
CA ASN A 321 -10.28 8.06 31.39
C ASN A 321 -11.59 8.07 30.56
N ASN A 322 -11.53 8.38 29.26
CA ASN A 322 -12.70 8.47 28.40
C ASN A 322 -13.25 7.08 28.02
N ASP A 323 -14.52 7.03 27.61
CA ASP A 323 -15.16 5.81 27.10
C ASP A 323 -14.35 5.22 25.92
N PRO A 324 -13.87 3.95 26.02
CA PRO A 324 -13.20 3.26 24.92
C PRO A 324 -13.98 3.31 23.61
N ARG A 325 -15.31 3.26 23.64
CA ARG A 325 -16.13 3.19 22.43
C ARG A 325 -16.24 4.54 21.72
N LEU A 326 -16.35 5.64 22.46
CA LEU A 326 -16.24 7.02 21.94
C LEU A 326 -14.85 7.26 21.32
N VAL A 327 -13.78 6.90 22.03
CA VAL A 327 -12.39 7.10 21.57
C VAL A 327 -12.13 6.29 20.29
N TYR A 328 -12.54 5.02 20.25
CA TYR A 328 -12.42 4.17 19.06
C TYR A 328 -13.13 4.77 17.84
N ASN A 329 -14.39 5.19 18.03
CA ASN A 329 -15.17 5.78 16.94
C ASN A 329 -14.58 7.10 16.44
N PHE A 330 -14.01 7.93 17.31
CA PHE A 330 -13.33 9.16 16.90
C PHE A 330 -12.03 8.85 16.12
N VAL A 331 -11.15 8.01 16.68
CA VAL A 331 -9.85 7.70 16.05
C VAL A 331 -10.05 7.03 14.69
N MET A 332 -10.90 6.01 14.60
CA MET A 332 -11.07 5.23 13.37
C MET A 332 -11.96 5.89 12.32
N ASN A 333 -13.08 6.54 12.70
CA ASN A 333 -14.01 7.11 11.72
C ASN A 333 -13.74 8.59 11.41
N LYS A 334 -13.06 9.34 12.29
CA LYS A 334 -12.73 10.76 12.08
C LYS A 334 -11.25 10.99 11.83
N TYR A 335 -10.36 10.57 12.72
CA TYR A 335 -8.93 10.89 12.64
C TYR A 335 -8.24 10.20 11.46
N LEU A 336 -8.38 8.89 11.32
CA LEU A 336 -7.86 8.13 10.17
C LEU A 336 -8.42 8.61 8.82
N GLY A 337 -9.67 9.09 8.80
CA GLY A 337 -10.28 9.74 7.63
C GLY A 337 -9.74 11.14 7.33
N SER A 338 -9.24 11.85 8.35
CA SER A 338 -8.61 13.17 8.23
C SER A 338 -7.15 13.07 7.78
N LEU A 339 -6.39 12.08 8.27
CA LEU A 339 -5.00 11.82 7.84
C LEU A 339 -4.86 11.67 6.32
N ARG A 340 -5.85 11.03 5.67
CA ARG A 340 -5.91 10.90 4.20
C ARG A 340 -6.06 12.23 3.45
N LYS A 341 -6.46 13.31 4.12
CA LYS A 341 -6.58 14.68 3.58
C LYS A 341 -5.44 15.58 4.04
N PHE A 342 -4.92 15.35 5.25
CA PHE A 342 -3.90 16.16 5.90
C PHE A 342 -2.79 15.24 6.47
N PRO A 343 -1.79 14.85 5.66
CA PRO A 343 -0.81 13.81 6.03
C PRO A 343 0.21 14.24 7.10
N LYS A 344 0.16 15.50 7.57
CA LYS A 344 0.99 15.97 8.71
C LYS A 344 0.41 15.60 10.08
N GLY A 345 -0.80 15.04 10.15
CA GLY A 345 -1.45 14.69 11.41
C GLY A 345 -2.00 15.89 12.19
N VAL A 346 -2.40 15.60 13.43
CA VAL A 346 -2.81 16.52 14.49
C VAL A 346 -2.13 16.02 15.76
N ASP A 347 -1.70 16.91 16.65
CA ASP A 347 -0.96 16.50 17.84
C ASP A 347 -1.81 15.71 18.84
N VAL A 348 -1.20 14.81 19.60
CA VAL A 348 -1.90 13.88 20.51
C VAL A 348 -2.59 14.64 21.65
N GLU A 349 -2.01 15.73 22.15
CA GLU A 349 -2.65 16.57 23.16
C GLU A 349 -3.87 17.34 22.60
N GLU A 350 -3.82 17.77 21.33
CA GLU A 350 -4.98 18.35 20.65
C GLU A 350 -6.10 17.32 20.45
N LEU A 351 -5.76 16.08 20.12
CA LEU A 351 -6.73 14.98 20.01
C LEU A 351 -7.35 14.63 21.37
N ARG A 352 -6.55 14.55 22.44
CA ARG A 352 -7.02 14.39 23.84
C ARG A 352 -8.02 15.47 24.23
N LEU A 353 -7.72 16.73 23.92
CA LEU A 353 -8.60 17.86 24.23
C LEU A 353 -9.95 17.74 23.49
N ILE A 354 -9.93 17.47 22.19
CA ILE A 354 -11.17 17.25 21.39
C ILE A 354 -11.99 16.09 21.96
N ILE A 355 -11.35 14.98 22.32
CA ILE A 355 -12.03 13.80 22.90
C ILE A 355 -12.67 14.14 24.26
N SER A 356 -12.01 14.93 25.11
CA SER A 356 -12.61 15.37 26.37
C SER A 356 -13.86 16.25 26.17
N HIS A 357 -13.84 17.17 25.20
CA HIS A 357 -15.00 18.00 24.86
C HIS A 357 -16.13 17.23 24.14
N LEU A 358 -15.82 16.11 23.48
CA LEU A 358 -16.82 15.16 22.99
C LEU A 358 -17.44 14.35 24.15
N ALA A 359 -16.66 14.02 25.19
CA ALA A 359 -17.13 13.28 26.35
C ALA A 359 -17.97 14.13 27.32
N THR A 360 -17.72 15.44 27.43
CA THR A 360 -18.56 16.40 28.18
C THR A 360 -19.83 16.81 27.44
N GLY A 361 -19.89 16.62 26.11
CA GLY A 361 -21.00 17.09 25.27
C GLY A 361 -20.93 18.57 24.89
N ASP A 362 -19.80 19.25 25.16
CA ASP A 362 -19.53 20.62 24.68
C ASP A 362 -19.56 20.67 23.14
N ILE A 363 -19.11 19.59 22.50
CA ILE A 363 -19.15 19.37 21.06
C ILE A 363 -20.04 18.16 20.77
N ASP A 364 -21.14 18.36 20.05
CA ASP A 364 -21.91 17.27 19.44
C ASP A 364 -21.09 16.52 18.37
N HIS A 365 -21.64 15.43 17.82
CA HIS A 365 -21.13 14.79 16.61
C HIS A 365 -21.84 15.29 15.31
N PRO A 366 -21.34 16.33 14.63
CA PRO A 366 -21.71 16.63 13.24
C PRO A 366 -20.62 16.18 12.25
N SER A 367 -20.82 16.53 10.98
CA SER A 367 -19.92 16.30 9.83
C SER A 367 -18.70 17.23 9.76
N ALA A 368 -18.37 17.96 10.82
CA ALA A 368 -17.29 18.95 10.86
C ALA A 368 -15.89 18.35 10.63
N SER A 369 -14.97 19.16 10.11
CA SER A 369 -13.55 18.85 9.99
C SER A 369 -12.86 18.91 11.36
N ILE A 370 -11.77 18.15 11.57
CA ILE A 370 -10.98 18.25 12.82
C ILE A 370 -10.40 19.67 12.98
N THR A 371 -10.05 20.33 11.87
CA THR A 371 -9.65 21.75 11.82
C THR A 371 -10.75 22.76 12.18
N GLU A 372 -11.99 22.31 12.37
CA GLU A 372 -13.10 23.11 12.91
C GLU A 372 -13.37 22.78 14.37
N LEU A 373 -13.13 21.53 14.81
CA LEU A 373 -13.18 21.11 16.21
C LEU A 373 -12.08 21.78 17.06
N LEU A 374 -10.95 22.15 16.44
CA LEU A 374 -9.87 22.93 17.06
C LEU A 374 -10.22 24.42 17.30
N LYS A 375 -11.40 24.90 16.87
CA LYS A 375 -11.84 26.28 17.16
C LYS A 375 -12.58 26.29 18.49
N PRO A 376 -12.18 27.11 19.48
CA PRO A 376 -12.82 27.09 20.80
C PRO A 376 -14.31 27.40 20.68
N SER A 377 -15.14 26.52 21.24
CA SER A 377 -16.58 26.70 21.36
C SER A 377 -16.88 27.99 22.10
N LYS A 378 -17.66 28.89 21.49
CA LYS A 378 -18.05 30.13 22.16
C LYS A 378 -19.03 29.81 23.27
N ALA A 379 -18.60 29.97 24.52
CA ALA A 379 -19.48 29.93 25.67
C ALA A 379 -20.67 30.87 25.45
N ILE A 380 -21.89 30.40 25.75
CA ILE A 380 -23.12 31.16 25.54
C ILE A 380 -23.15 32.30 26.57
N SER A 381 -22.79 33.50 26.13
CA SER A 381 -22.94 34.71 26.94
C SER A 381 -24.40 35.15 27.00
N ALA A 382 -24.80 35.84 28.06
CA ALA A 382 -26.17 36.33 28.22
C ALA A 382 -26.65 37.22 27.07
N SER A 383 -25.76 37.95 26.38
CA SER A 383 -26.15 38.72 25.19
C SER A 383 -26.45 37.83 23.98
N LEU A 384 -25.74 36.71 23.84
CA LEU A 384 -26.00 35.72 22.79
C LEU A 384 -27.37 35.07 23.00
N THR A 385 -27.69 34.71 24.25
CA THR A 385 -29.01 34.22 24.67
C THR A 385 -30.11 35.20 24.28
N LEU A 386 -29.93 36.50 24.55
CA LEU A 386 -30.91 37.54 24.26
C LEU A 386 -31.17 37.70 22.74
N GLU A 387 -30.11 37.69 21.92
CA GLU A 387 -30.23 37.69 20.46
C GLU A 387 -30.97 36.44 19.93
N MET A 388 -30.71 35.27 20.52
CA MET A 388 -31.33 34.00 20.13
C MET A 388 -32.82 33.96 20.48
N CYS A 389 -33.21 34.49 21.65
CA CYS A 389 -34.59 34.72 22.02
C CYS A 389 -35.31 35.66 21.04
N ALA A 390 -34.67 36.76 20.62
CA ALA A 390 -35.22 37.68 19.63
C ALA A 390 -35.43 37.03 18.25
N MET A 391 -34.47 36.22 17.77
CA MET A 391 -34.63 35.44 16.54
C MET A 391 -35.75 34.38 16.64
N LEU A 392 -35.90 33.72 17.80
CA LEU A 392 -37.04 32.84 18.08
C LEU A 392 -38.38 33.60 18.12
N GLU A 393 -38.41 34.89 18.44
CA GLU A 393 -39.62 35.72 18.25
C GLU A 393 -39.97 35.93 16.78
N GLU A 394 -39.02 36.37 15.98
CA GLU A 394 -39.17 36.53 14.52
C GLU A 394 -39.65 35.24 13.85
N MET A 395 -38.98 34.12 14.10
CA MET A 395 -39.29 32.82 13.48
C MET A 395 -40.69 32.30 13.83
N ILE A 396 -41.14 32.53 15.07
CA ILE A 396 -42.46 32.11 15.55
C ILE A 396 -43.56 33.02 15.01
N LYS A 397 -43.33 34.35 14.90
CA LYS A 397 -44.23 35.28 14.22
C LYS A 397 -44.42 34.90 12.73
N LYS A 398 -43.34 34.46 12.07
CA LYS A 398 -43.34 34.07 10.64
C LYS A 398 -43.94 32.67 10.36
N ASN A 399 -44.14 31.81 11.37
CA ASN A 399 -44.59 30.42 11.18
C ASN A 399 -45.82 30.02 12.06
N PRO A 400 -47.00 30.63 11.84
CA PRO A 400 -48.19 30.37 12.65
C PRO A 400 -48.67 28.91 12.64
N LYS A 401 -48.40 28.13 11.58
CA LYS A 401 -48.78 26.70 11.49
C LYS A 401 -48.02 25.83 12.51
N LYS A 402 -46.72 26.05 12.70
CA LYS A 402 -45.91 25.33 13.71
C LYS A 402 -46.30 25.75 15.14
N LEU A 403 -46.69 27.01 15.29
CA LEU A 403 -47.23 27.58 16.53
C LEU A 403 -48.66 27.10 16.88
N ALA A 404 -49.33 26.38 15.96
CA ALA A 404 -50.54 25.60 16.23
C ALA A 404 -50.18 24.15 16.62
N GLN A 405 -49.22 23.51 15.95
CA GLN A 405 -48.75 22.16 16.32
C GLN A 405 -48.23 22.09 17.78
N LEU A 406 -47.57 23.16 18.24
CA LEU A 406 -47.16 23.30 19.65
C LEU A 406 -48.35 23.42 20.63
N ARG A 407 -49.49 24.00 20.21
CA ARG A 407 -50.72 24.04 21.05
C ARG A 407 -51.36 22.66 21.20
N GLU A 408 -51.19 21.80 20.19
CA GLU A 408 -51.65 20.40 20.18
C GLU A 408 -50.69 19.46 20.95
N GLY A 409 -49.73 20.01 21.73
CA GLY A 409 -48.76 19.24 22.50
C GLY A 409 -47.66 18.56 21.68
N ARG A 410 -47.52 18.85 20.38
CA ARG A 410 -46.52 18.22 19.51
C ARG A 410 -45.16 18.94 19.62
N ASP A 411 -44.09 18.18 19.83
CA ASP A 411 -42.73 18.75 19.80
C ASP A 411 -42.41 19.36 18.44
N VAL A 412 -41.85 20.56 18.46
CA VAL A 412 -41.39 21.34 17.32
C VAL A 412 -39.99 21.92 17.53
N THR A 413 -39.31 21.54 18.61
CA THR A 413 -37.98 22.05 19.01
C THR A 413 -36.97 21.90 17.88
N ASP A 414 -36.88 20.72 17.27
CA ASP A 414 -35.97 20.42 16.16
C ASP A 414 -36.19 21.34 14.93
N TYR A 415 -37.44 21.76 14.68
CA TYR A 415 -37.77 22.68 13.58
C TYR A 415 -37.23 24.10 13.82
N PHE A 416 -37.18 24.56 15.08
CA PHE A 416 -36.64 25.87 15.42
C PHE A 416 -35.11 25.84 15.62
N MET A 417 -34.52 24.72 16.03
CA MET A 417 -33.06 24.57 16.10
C MET A 417 -32.39 24.68 14.72
N GLY A 418 -32.93 24.03 13.69
CA GLY A 418 -32.29 23.94 12.37
C GLY A 418 -31.89 25.30 11.74
N PRO A 419 -32.75 26.33 11.74
CA PRO A 419 -32.37 27.66 11.24
C PRO A 419 -31.47 28.45 12.20
N LEU A 420 -31.59 28.29 13.52
CA LEU A 420 -30.69 28.95 14.48
C LEU A 420 -29.24 28.51 14.29
N ILE A 421 -29.01 27.20 14.11
CA ILE A 421 -27.68 26.61 13.82
C ILE A 421 -27.10 27.16 12.51
N LYS A 422 -27.94 27.50 11.52
CA LYS A 422 -27.50 28.15 10.26
C LYS A 422 -27.14 29.63 10.42
N THR A 423 -27.83 30.35 11.30
CA THR A 423 -27.61 31.80 11.49
C THR A 423 -26.50 32.12 12.50
N LYS A 424 -26.22 31.22 13.45
CA LYS A 424 -25.16 31.36 14.46
C LYS A 424 -24.26 30.13 14.46
N SER A 425 -23.21 30.17 13.65
CA SER A 425 -22.19 29.12 13.58
C SER A 425 -21.34 29.05 14.86
N GLY A 426 -20.99 27.83 15.29
CA GLY A 426 -20.13 27.59 16.45
C GLY A 426 -20.83 27.47 17.81
N ILE A 427 -22.14 27.18 17.83
CA ILE A 427 -22.91 26.82 19.03
C ILE A 427 -23.31 25.34 18.92
N SER A 428 -23.20 24.56 20.00
CA SER A 428 -23.61 23.15 20.02
C SER A 428 -25.14 22.98 20.10
N PRO A 429 -25.73 22.10 19.27
CA PRO A 429 -27.12 21.65 19.43
C PRO A 429 -27.47 21.18 20.86
N SER A 430 -26.54 20.52 21.57
CA SER A 430 -26.69 20.07 22.95
C SER A 430 -27.05 21.20 23.92
N ALA A 431 -26.32 22.33 23.85
CA ALA A 431 -26.58 23.52 24.65
C ALA A 431 -27.77 24.36 24.11
N LEU A 432 -28.04 24.28 22.80
CA LEU A 432 -29.16 24.98 22.17
C LEU A 432 -30.53 24.38 22.52
N ARG A 433 -30.64 23.04 22.57
CA ARG A 433 -31.91 22.32 22.78
C ARG A 433 -32.66 22.72 24.07
N PRO A 434 -32.04 22.77 25.27
CA PRO A 434 -32.75 23.17 26.49
C PRO A 434 -33.20 24.64 26.44
N LEU A 435 -32.40 25.54 25.87
CA LEU A 435 -32.77 26.95 25.73
C LEU A 435 -33.97 27.15 24.80
N VAL A 436 -34.02 26.43 23.67
CA VAL A 436 -35.17 26.48 22.75
C VAL A 436 -36.41 25.87 23.43
N ALA A 437 -36.28 24.79 24.19
CA ALA A 437 -37.38 24.18 24.93
C ALA A 437 -37.94 25.12 26.02
N GLU A 438 -37.08 25.67 26.88
CA GLU A 438 -37.45 26.63 27.94
C GLU A 438 -38.14 27.86 27.33
N PHE A 439 -37.65 28.39 26.20
CA PHE A 439 -38.27 29.53 25.52
C PHE A 439 -39.63 29.21 24.86
N LEU A 440 -39.86 27.97 24.42
CA LEU A 440 -41.15 27.53 23.87
C LEU A 440 -42.20 27.37 24.98
N ASP A 441 -41.85 26.83 26.15
CA ASP A 441 -42.75 26.78 27.31
C ASP A 441 -42.96 28.19 27.92
N HIS A 442 -41.92 29.03 27.98
CA HIS A 442 -42.07 30.42 28.44
C HIS A 442 -43.02 31.23 27.54
N LYS A 443 -43.17 30.86 26.27
CA LYS A 443 -44.18 31.40 25.35
C LYS A 443 -45.58 30.81 25.50
N LYS A 444 -45.73 29.65 26.15
CA LYS A 444 -47.01 29.07 26.58
C LYS A 444 -47.60 29.96 27.67
N VAL A 445 -46.81 30.25 28.71
CA VAL A 445 -47.14 31.20 29.81
C VAL A 445 -47.47 32.59 29.25
N ARG A 446 -46.60 33.15 28.39
CA ARG A 446 -46.80 34.49 27.79
C ARG A 446 -48.01 34.58 26.84
N ARG A 447 -48.69 33.46 26.56
CA ARG A 447 -49.87 33.36 25.68
C ARG A 447 -51.16 33.08 26.44
N LEU A 448 -51.10 32.34 27.54
CA LEU A 448 -52.16 32.27 28.56
C LEU A 448 -52.46 33.67 29.13
N LEU A 449 -51.41 34.46 29.39
CA LEU A 449 -51.53 35.85 29.84
C LEU A 449 -51.81 36.86 28.71
N GLY A 450 -51.76 36.42 27.45
CA GLY A 450 -51.95 37.30 26.28
C GLY A 450 -53.40 37.63 25.95
N THR A 451 -54.36 36.90 26.53
CA THR A 451 -55.81 37.07 26.35
C THR A 451 -56.47 37.94 27.43
N PHE A 452 -55.80 38.18 28.56
CA PHE A 452 -56.40 38.71 29.80
C PHE A 452 -56.91 40.16 29.77
N LEU A 453 -56.71 40.90 28.68
CA LEU A 453 -57.18 42.28 28.51
C LEU A 453 -57.61 42.54 27.05
N ALA A 454 -58.52 41.70 26.55
CA ALA A 454 -59.42 42.06 25.46
C ALA A 454 -60.85 42.08 26.03
N ASP A 455 -61.57 43.18 25.85
CA ASP A 455 -62.88 43.38 26.48
C ASP A 455 -63.88 42.30 25.98
N GLY A 456 -64.30 41.42 26.90
CA GLY A 456 -65.19 40.28 26.60
C GLY A 456 -64.61 38.87 26.87
N THR A 457 -63.54 38.72 27.66
CA THR A 457 -63.09 37.39 28.12
C THR A 457 -64.01 36.75 29.17
N ASP A 458 -64.14 35.43 29.07
CA ASP A 458 -64.95 34.57 29.94
C ASP A 458 -64.36 34.44 31.37
N PHE A 459 -65.23 34.28 32.38
CA PHE A 459 -64.85 34.30 33.79
C PHE A 459 -64.12 33.02 34.22
N ASP A 460 -64.61 31.86 33.81
CA ASP A 460 -64.06 30.57 34.26
C ASP A 460 -62.63 30.34 33.73
N ALA A 461 -62.36 30.75 32.49
CA ALA A 461 -61.02 30.72 31.89
C ALA A 461 -60.00 31.61 32.64
N VAL A 462 -60.47 32.70 33.24
CA VAL A 462 -59.65 33.59 34.09
C VAL A 462 -59.33 32.93 35.43
N VAL A 463 -60.28 32.20 36.02
CA VAL A 463 -60.07 31.42 37.25
C VAL A 463 -59.10 30.24 37.02
N GLU A 464 -59.26 29.51 35.92
CA GLU A 464 -58.41 28.36 35.55
C GLU A 464 -56.95 28.80 35.33
N THR A 465 -56.72 29.86 34.55
CA THR A 465 -55.37 30.38 34.29
C THR A 465 -54.66 30.88 35.56
N LEU A 466 -55.39 31.41 36.54
CA LEU A 466 -54.80 31.78 37.84
C LEU A 466 -54.36 30.56 38.64
N LYS A 467 -55.07 29.42 38.54
CA LYS A 467 -54.69 28.17 39.21
C LYS A 467 -53.41 27.59 38.58
N GLU A 468 -53.28 27.58 37.24
CA GLU A 468 -52.03 27.20 36.56
C GLU A 468 -50.83 28.11 36.96
N LEU A 469 -51.06 29.42 37.09
CA LEU A 469 -50.05 30.38 37.53
C LEU A 469 -49.66 30.24 39.00
N GLN A 470 -50.51 29.64 39.84
CA GLN A 470 -50.22 29.39 41.24
C GLN A 470 -49.24 28.22 41.44
N ASP A 471 -49.23 27.25 40.53
CA ASP A 471 -48.44 26.02 40.64
C ASP A 471 -47.20 26.01 39.72
N THR A 472 -47.07 27.00 38.83
CA THR A 472 -45.88 27.18 37.97
C THR A 472 -44.71 27.82 38.74
N PRO A 473 -43.51 27.19 38.82
CA PRO A 473 -42.33 27.81 39.44
C PRO A 473 -41.73 28.89 38.54
N ILE A 474 -41.48 30.09 39.09
CA ILE A 474 -41.03 31.28 38.34
C ILE A 474 -39.77 31.88 38.99
N LYS A 475 -38.75 32.15 38.17
CA LYS A 475 -37.46 32.75 38.56
C LYS A 475 -37.57 34.28 38.75
N ARG A 476 -36.63 34.87 39.49
CA ARG A 476 -36.65 36.30 39.85
C ARG A 476 -36.56 37.24 38.64
N GLU A 477 -35.67 36.98 37.69
CA GLU A 477 -35.44 37.86 36.52
C GLU A 477 -36.72 37.95 35.67
N VAL A 478 -37.41 36.83 35.50
CA VAL A 478 -38.71 36.74 34.82
C VAL A 478 -39.74 37.64 35.49
N LEU A 479 -39.78 37.65 36.82
CA LEU A 479 -40.75 38.45 37.60
C LEU A 479 -40.51 39.97 37.46
N GLU A 480 -39.24 40.40 37.42
CA GLU A 480 -38.87 41.81 37.26
C GLU A 480 -39.09 42.32 35.83
N GLU A 481 -38.66 41.58 34.79
CA GLU A 481 -38.81 42.01 33.39
C GLU A 481 -40.26 41.95 32.89
N SER A 482 -41.01 40.91 33.24
CA SER A 482 -42.34 40.63 32.68
C SER A 482 -43.45 41.54 33.19
N LYS A 483 -43.24 42.21 34.33
CA LYS A 483 -44.24 43.01 35.06
C LYS A 483 -45.52 42.22 35.45
N LEU A 484 -45.45 40.88 35.54
CA LEU A 484 -46.62 40.04 35.84
C LEU A 484 -47.31 40.40 37.15
N GLY A 485 -46.56 40.71 38.20
CA GLY A 485 -47.11 41.19 39.47
C GLY A 485 -47.97 42.46 39.34
N VAL A 486 -47.74 43.31 38.33
CA VAL A 486 -48.59 44.48 38.05
C VAL A 486 -49.93 44.07 37.45
N GLN A 487 -49.96 43.05 36.57
CA GLN A 487 -51.20 42.58 35.94
C GLN A 487 -52.04 41.75 36.94
N VAL A 488 -51.43 40.86 37.73
CA VAL A 488 -52.13 40.14 38.81
C VAL A 488 -52.69 41.12 39.85
N ASN A 489 -51.98 42.20 40.16
CA ASN A 489 -52.48 43.29 41.02
C ASN A 489 -53.59 44.14 40.38
N LYS A 490 -53.75 44.15 39.04
CA LYS A 490 -54.96 44.71 38.39
C LYS A 490 -56.14 43.75 38.53
N VAL A 491 -55.95 42.45 38.29
CA VAL A 491 -57.01 41.44 38.46
C VAL A 491 -57.54 41.46 39.91
N ARG A 492 -56.65 41.56 40.90
CA ARG A 492 -57.01 41.75 42.32
C ARG A 492 -57.85 43.01 42.58
N LYS A 493 -57.77 44.04 41.74
CA LYS A 493 -58.53 45.30 41.84
C LYS A 493 -59.83 45.30 41.01
N ALA A 494 -60.14 44.22 40.27
CA ALA A 494 -61.31 44.14 39.40
C ALA A 494 -62.63 43.84 40.13
N GLY A 495 -62.61 43.64 41.46
CA GLY A 495 -63.81 43.68 42.30
C GLY A 495 -64.56 42.37 42.53
N ASN A 496 -64.01 41.22 42.13
CA ASN A 496 -64.57 39.89 42.43
C ASN A 496 -63.71 39.17 43.50
N GLU A 497 -64.34 38.63 44.55
CA GLU A 497 -63.65 38.08 45.73
C GLU A 497 -62.80 36.83 45.42
N GLU A 498 -63.28 35.89 44.60
CA GLU A 498 -62.53 34.65 44.32
C GLU A 498 -61.24 34.94 43.54
N LEU A 499 -61.33 35.82 42.53
CA LEU A 499 -60.18 36.30 41.78
C LEU A 499 -59.22 37.11 42.67
N ALA A 500 -59.74 37.93 43.58
CA ALA A 500 -58.92 38.70 44.52
C ALA A 500 -58.18 37.81 45.52
N ALA A 501 -58.78 36.70 45.96
CA ALA A 501 -58.14 35.72 46.84
C ALA A 501 -56.99 34.99 46.13
N LEU A 502 -57.23 34.39 44.95
CA LEU A 502 -56.21 33.70 44.15
C LEU A 502 -55.05 34.65 43.78
N ALA A 503 -55.37 35.84 43.27
CA ALA A 503 -54.37 36.85 42.94
C ALA A 503 -53.53 37.29 44.15
N THR A 504 -54.12 37.33 45.36
CA THR A 504 -53.39 37.66 46.59
C THR A 504 -52.44 36.53 47.02
N GLY A 505 -52.86 35.26 46.91
CA GLY A 505 -52.00 34.11 47.19
C GLY A 505 -50.76 34.06 46.29
N ILE A 506 -50.94 34.31 44.99
CA ILE A 506 -49.85 34.39 44.00
C ILE A 506 -48.91 35.55 44.32
N LEU A 507 -49.46 36.75 44.59
CA LEU A 507 -48.65 37.93 44.91
C LEU A 507 -47.84 37.78 46.22
N LEU A 508 -48.32 36.99 47.19
CA LEU A 508 -47.54 36.67 48.39
C LEU A 508 -46.37 35.71 48.06
N LYS A 509 -46.62 34.59 47.37
CA LYS A 509 -45.54 33.68 46.90
C LYS A 509 -44.45 34.45 46.15
N TRP A 510 -44.84 35.31 45.22
CA TRP A 510 -43.90 36.07 44.39
C TRP A 510 -43.19 37.21 45.13
N ARG A 511 -43.81 37.82 46.16
CA ARG A 511 -43.14 38.81 47.02
C ARG A 511 -41.98 38.19 47.78
N ASP A 512 -42.18 36.98 48.31
CA ASP A 512 -41.19 36.36 49.20
C ASP A 512 -39.94 35.92 48.39
N ILE A 513 -40.12 35.48 47.14
CA ILE A 513 -39.04 35.25 46.15
C ILE A 513 -38.19 36.51 45.88
N MET A 514 -38.73 37.72 46.05
CA MET A 514 -37.96 38.97 45.86
C MET A 514 -37.05 39.33 47.05
N LEU A 515 -37.19 38.66 48.20
CA LEU A 515 -36.63 39.13 49.48
C LEU A 515 -35.39 38.35 49.98
N GLU A 516 -35.11 37.15 49.47
CA GLU A 516 -34.17 36.23 50.13
C GLU A 516 -32.67 36.56 49.97
N GLU A 517 -32.25 37.26 48.90
CA GLU A 517 -30.81 37.49 48.61
C GLU A 517 -30.20 38.77 49.24
N GLY A 518 -30.64 39.13 50.44
CA GLY A 518 -30.03 40.22 51.21
C GLY A 518 -28.63 39.93 51.78
N LYS A 519 -28.02 38.76 51.50
CA LYS A 519 -26.85 38.23 52.25
C LYS A 519 -25.83 37.43 51.40
N THR A 520 -25.01 38.13 50.62
CA THR A 520 -23.52 38.01 50.61
C THR A 520 -22.92 39.03 49.64
N THR A 521 -21.67 39.48 49.87
CA THR A 521 -21.08 40.57 49.05
C THR A 521 -19.55 40.48 48.89
N LYS A 522 -19.08 41.06 47.76
CA LYS A 522 -17.73 41.61 47.49
C LYS A 522 -16.54 40.64 47.37
N LYS A 523 -15.90 40.65 46.20
CA LYS A 523 -14.61 41.35 45.99
C LYS A 523 -14.29 41.63 44.51
N ARG A 524 -13.66 42.78 44.25
CA ARG A 524 -12.93 43.20 43.03
C ARG A 524 -11.76 44.07 43.48
N PRO A 525 -10.57 43.94 42.87
CA PRO A 525 -9.90 45.06 42.16
C PRO A 525 -9.27 44.57 40.83
N LEU A 526 -8.69 45.37 39.92
CA LEU A 526 -8.70 46.82 39.60
C LEU A 526 -8.28 46.98 38.11
N GLU A 527 -8.34 48.18 37.53
CA GLU A 527 -7.84 48.51 36.18
C GLU A 527 -6.51 49.31 36.25
N GLU A 528 -5.68 49.24 35.21
CA GLU A 528 -4.88 50.41 34.73
C GLU A 528 -4.35 50.19 33.29
N SER A 529 -3.68 51.19 32.68
CA SER A 529 -4.11 51.65 31.34
C SER A 529 -3.04 52.09 30.30
N LYS A 530 -3.42 52.01 29.00
CA LYS A 530 -3.06 52.85 27.81
C LYS A 530 -1.58 53.14 27.44
N VAL A 531 -1.29 53.10 26.12
CA VAL A 531 -0.80 54.22 25.23
C VAL A 531 -0.42 53.68 23.83
N GLU A 532 -0.38 54.52 22.78
CA GLU A 532 -0.24 54.17 21.34
C GLU A 532 0.52 55.29 20.53
N PRO A 533 0.82 55.17 19.21
CA PRO A 533 2.03 54.61 18.58
C PRO A 533 3.12 55.69 18.25
N PRO A 534 3.35 56.31 17.06
CA PRO A 534 3.01 56.08 15.63
C PRO A 534 4.21 56.12 14.60
N SER A 535 3.91 55.98 13.30
CA SER A 535 4.70 56.44 12.09
C SER A 535 5.88 55.57 11.57
N LYS A 536 6.27 55.56 10.27
CA LYS A 536 5.77 56.23 9.02
C LYS A 536 6.24 55.51 7.72
N ASP A 537 5.66 55.86 6.56
CA ASP A 537 5.90 55.29 5.20
C ASP A 537 7.24 55.66 4.51
N ILE A 538 7.60 54.90 3.45
CA ILE A 538 8.18 55.39 2.16
C ILE A 538 8.03 54.34 1.02
N LYS A 539 8.28 54.68 -0.26
CA LYS A 539 7.79 53.95 -1.46
C LYS A 539 8.84 53.70 -2.58
N LYS A 540 8.54 52.71 -3.45
CA LYS A 540 8.82 52.58 -4.93
C LYS A 540 10.15 52.02 -5.51
N VAL A 541 10.05 50.80 -6.11
CA VAL A 541 10.13 50.46 -7.58
C VAL A 541 11.47 50.47 -8.39
N LYS A 542 11.76 49.31 -9.04
CA LYS A 542 12.62 48.99 -10.25
C LYS A 542 14.16 49.16 -10.14
N ASP A 543 15.03 48.34 -10.78
CA ASP A 543 15.12 47.91 -12.20
C ASP A 543 15.87 46.53 -12.43
N VAL A 544 16.17 46.17 -13.70
CA VAL A 544 16.80 44.91 -14.21
C VAL A 544 17.69 45.25 -15.43
N PRO A 545 18.99 44.84 -15.57
CA PRO A 545 19.34 43.52 -16.18
C PRO A 545 20.76 42.91 -15.92
N SER A 546 20.96 41.64 -16.32
CA SER A 546 22.23 41.08 -16.89
C SER A 546 22.02 39.63 -17.37
N ARG A 547 22.97 39.04 -18.12
CA ARG A 547 22.73 37.87 -19.01
C ARG A 547 24.02 37.08 -19.33
N GLU A 548 23.88 35.75 -19.50
CA GLU A 548 24.88 34.82 -20.10
C GLU A 548 26.19 34.58 -19.30
N PRO A 549 27.01 33.53 -19.55
CA PRO A 549 27.25 32.82 -20.82
C PRO A 549 27.06 31.29 -20.83
N THR A 550 27.22 30.71 -22.03
CA THR A 550 27.33 29.29 -22.35
C THR A 550 28.79 28.84 -22.54
N PRO A 551 29.08 27.53 -22.49
CA PRO A 551 30.25 26.94 -23.14
C PRO A 551 29.89 26.28 -24.48
N LYS A 552 30.74 26.48 -25.48
CA LYS A 552 31.00 25.52 -26.56
C LYS A 552 32.27 24.70 -26.17
N ASP A 553 32.90 23.82 -26.94
CA ASP A 553 32.99 23.68 -28.41
C ASP A 553 33.58 22.30 -28.82
N ILE A 554 33.71 22.06 -30.14
CA ILE A 554 34.56 21.03 -30.82
C ILE A 554 34.02 19.57 -30.95
N GLU A 555 34.06 18.89 -32.11
CA GLU A 555 34.12 19.32 -33.54
C GLU A 555 33.56 18.26 -34.53
N LYS A 556 32.95 18.76 -35.62
CA LYS A 556 32.97 18.31 -37.03
C LYS A 556 33.11 16.82 -37.42
N VAL A 557 32.07 16.33 -38.12
CA VAL A 557 32.23 15.73 -39.46
C VAL A 557 31.32 16.50 -40.43
N LYS A 558 31.66 16.55 -41.72
CA LYS A 558 30.95 17.40 -42.72
C LYS A 558 29.71 16.70 -43.29
N ASP A 559 28.59 17.39 -43.23
CA ASP A 559 27.35 17.04 -43.95
C ASP A 559 27.23 17.89 -45.24
N VAL A 560 26.61 17.35 -46.29
CA VAL A 560 26.47 18.01 -47.61
C VAL A 560 25.08 17.73 -48.19
N SER A 561 24.10 18.55 -47.83
CA SER A 561 22.69 18.35 -48.17
C SER A 561 22.00 19.65 -48.64
N SER A 562 22.20 20.06 -49.89
CA SER A 562 21.49 21.22 -50.46
C SER A 562 21.38 21.24 -52.00
N ILE A 563 20.48 20.42 -52.57
CA ILE A 563 19.95 20.61 -53.92
C ILE A 563 18.41 20.46 -53.87
N LYS A 564 17.66 21.40 -54.44
CA LYS A 564 16.20 21.33 -54.57
C LYS A 564 15.84 20.59 -55.88
N PRO A 565 14.81 19.71 -55.89
CA PRO A 565 14.41 19.01 -57.10
C PRO A 565 13.65 19.93 -58.07
N THR A 566 13.91 19.75 -59.36
CA THR A 566 13.09 20.26 -60.48
C THR A 566 12.67 19.09 -61.38
N PRO A 567 11.49 19.14 -62.02
CA PRO A 567 10.90 17.95 -62.64
C PRO A 567 11.36 17.72 -64.09
N LYS A 568 12.23 16.71 -64.31
CA LYS A 568 12.40 15.91 -65.56
C LYS A 568 13.57 14.90 -65.44
N ASP A 569 13.31 13.71 -64.90
CA ASP A 569 14.32 12.62 -64.76
C ASP A 569 13.86 11.30 -65.42
N THR A 570 13.31 11.36 -66.64
CA THR A 570 13.01 10.16 -67.44
C THR A 570 14.16 9.88 -68.42
N ILE A 571 14.96 8.88 -68.10
CA ILE A 571 16.21 8.52 -68.81
C ILE A 571 15.97 8.05 -70.25
N SER A 572 16.87 8.43 -71.17
CA SER A 572 16.92 7.86 -72.53
C SER A 572 17.70 6.55 -72.56
N SER A 573 17.44 5.71 -73.57
CA SER A 573 18.10 4.40 -73.70
C SER A 573 19.64 4.48 -73.81
N ARG A 574 20.21 5.63 -74.19
CA ARG A 574 21.67 5.84 -74.28
C ARG A 574 22.33 6.11 -72.93
N GLU A 575 21.63 6.73 -71.98
CA GLU A 575 22.17 7.02 -70.65
C GLU A 575 22.10 5.79 -69.73
N ALA A 576 21.19 4.85 -70.01
CA ALA A 576 21.15 3.55 -69.34
C ALA A 576 22.34 2.64 -69.70
N ASP A 577 22.93 2.79 -70.89
CA ASP A 577 24.11 2.02 -71.33
C ASP A 577 25.38 2.40 -70.54
N GLU A 578 25.46 3.63 -70.00
CA GLU A 578 26.61 4.13 -69.23
C GLU A 578 26.84 3.38 -67.90
N PHE A 579 25.82 2.66 -67.40
CA PHE A 579 25.88 1.90 -66.15
C PHE A 579 26.29 0.43 -66.31
N LYS A 580 26.56 -0.04 -67.54
CA LYS A 580 26.96 -1.42 -67.81
C LYS A 580 28.40 -1.70 -67.38
N THR A 581 28.64 -2.89 -66.86
CA THR A 581 29.93 -3.35 -66.33
C THR A 581 30.83 -4.02 -67.37
N GLY A 582 30.23 -4.52 -68.46
CA GLY A 582 30.91 -5.40 -69.42
C GLY A 582 30.95 -6.88 -69.00
N ASP A 583 30.51 -7.23 -67.79
CA ASP A 583 30.31 -8.62 -67.34
C ASP A 583 28.80 -8.93 -67.30
N ALA A 584 28.36 -9.81 -68.20
CA ALA A 584 26.96 -10.22 -68.34
C ALA A 584 26.35 -10.86 -67.07
N ILE A 585 27.17 -11.31 -66.11
CA ILE A 585 26.70 -11.80 -64.80
C ILE A 585 26.42 -10.62 -63.87
N ARG A 586 27.29 -9.60 -63.85
CA ARG A 586 27.14 -8.39 -63.03
C ARG A 586 25.99 -7.53 -63.54
N ASP A 587 25.89 -7.33 -64.85
CA ASP A 587 24.80 -6.60 -65.49
C ASP A 587 23.43 -7.24 -65.18
N LYS A 588 23.35 -8.57 -65.18
CA LYS A 588 22.13 -9.30 -64.79
C LYS A 588 21.83 -9.21 -63.29
N CYS A 589 22.85 -9.15 -62.43
CA CYS A 589 22.67 -8.88 -61.00
C CYS A 589 22.14 -7.46 -60.77
N TYR A 590 22.62 -6.49 -61.55
CA TYR A 590 22.16 -5.10 -61.53
C TYR A 590 20.70 -4.94 -61.98
N GLU A 591 20.29 -5.56 -63.10
CA GLU A 591 18.89 -5.63 -63.54
C GLU A 591 17.96 -6.24 -62.46
N MET A 592 18.43 -7.28 -61.77
CA MET A 592 17.70 -7.88 -60.66
C MET A 592 17.54 -6.93 -59.47
N LEU A 593 18.56 -6.15 -59.09
CA LEU A 593 18.41 -5.14 -58.04
C LEU A 593 17.43 -4.04 -58.43
N LEU A 594 17.51 -3.52 -59.66
CA LEU A 594 16.64 -2.45 -60.14
C LEU A 594 15.17 -2.89 -60.16
N SER A 595 14.89 -4.10 -60.65
CA SER A 595 13.54 -4.67 -60.66
C SER A 595 12.99 -5.02 -59.26
N ALA A 596 13.85 -5.28 -58.27
CA ALA A 596 13.40 -5.41 -56.88
C ALA A 596 13.13 -4.04 -56.24
N LEU A 597 13.99 -3.05 -56.45
CA LEU A 597 13.89 -1.72 -55.86
C LEU A 597 12.61 -0.98 -56.30
N LEU A 598 12.23 -1.15 -57.57
CA LEU A 598 11.04 -0.52 -58.16
C LEU A 598 9.74 -1.33 -58.01
N GLN A 599 9.74 -2.44 -57.25
CA GLN A 599 8.58 -3.35 -57.19
C GLN A 599 7.29 -2.70 -56.64
N ASP A 600 7.41 -1.68 -55.79
CA ASP A 600 6.26 -0.97 -55.18
C ASP A 600 5.89 0.33 -55.90
N THR A 601 6.64 0.73 -56.94
CA THR A 601 6.54 2.06 -57.58
C THR A 601 6.00 1.97 -58.99
N THR A 602 4.98 2.77 -59.31
CA THR A 602 4.45 2.93 -60.68
C THR A 602 5.20 3.97 -61.52
N GLU A 603 6.32 4.49 -61.02
CA GLU A 603 7.14 5.52 -61.68
C GLU A 603 8.23 4.90 -62.56
N SER A 604 8.62 5.63 -63.62
CA SER A 604 9.73 5.23 -64.49
C SER A 604 11.08 5.26 -63.75
N PRO A 605 12.04 4.38 -64.09
CA PRO A 605 13.37 4.37 -63.48
C PRO A 605 14.10 5.72 -63.63
N THR A 606 14.33 6.43 -62.52
CA THR A 606 15.11 7.68 -62.50
C THR A 606 16.59 7.44 -62.21
N LEU A 607 17.47 8.40 -62.54
CA LEU A 607 18.93 8.30 -62.40
C LEU A 607 19.42 7.88 -61.00
N LYS A 608 18.67 8.26 -59.96
CA LYS A 608 18.95 7.87 -58.57
C LYS A 608 18.84 6.36 -58.35
N HIS A 609 17.89 5.69 -58.99
CA HIS A 609 17.68 4.24 -58.87
C HIS A 609 18.83 3.45 -59.51
N TYR A 610 19.27 3.88 -60.71
CA TYR A 610 20.42 3.30 -61.40
C TYR A 610 21.71 3.44 -60.57
N ARG A 611 21.98 4.62 -60.00
CA ARG A 611 23.16 4.84 -59.11
C ARG A 611 23.14 3.95 -57.87
N ILE A 612 22.02 3.91 -57.13
CA ILE A 612 21.89 3.06 -55.93
C ILE A 612 22.15 1.58 -56.25
N CYS A 613 21.58 1.06 -57.35
CA CYS A 613 21.81 -0.34 -57.75
C CYS A 613 23.26 -0.60 -58.17
N ARG A 614 23.95 0.41 -58.73
CA ARG A 614 25.34 0.32 -59.20
C ARG A 614 26.29 0.24 -58.01
N GLU A 615 26.11 1.13 -57.03
CA GLU A 615 26.90 1.16 -55.79
C GLU A 615 26.71 -0.12 -54.96
N ILE A 616 25.49 -0.67 -54.85
CA ILE A 616 25.24 -1.95 -54.16
C ILE A 616 25.98 -3.12 -54.85
N GLU A 617 25.92 -3.19 -56.19
CA GLU A 617 26.62 -4.21 -56.97
C GLU A 617 28.14 -4.08 -56.84
N GLU A 618 28.65 -2.85 -56.89
CA GLU A 618 30.07 -2.55 -56.79
C GLU A 618 30.65 -2.87 -55.40
N CYS A 619 29.95 -2.53 -54.30
CA CYS A 619 30.34 -2.96 -52.96
C CYS A 619 30.38 -4.50 -52.84
N LEU A 620 29.41 -5.21 -53.43
CA LEU A 620 29.42 -6.69 -53.47
C LEU A 620 30.56 -7.24 -54.34
N PHE A 621 30.90 -6.59 -55.46
CA PHE A 621 31.99 -7.04 -56.31
C PHE A 621 33.37 -6.81 -55.66
N VAL A 622 33.55 -5.68 -54.97
CA VAL A 622 34.78 -5.36 -54.22
C VAL A 622 35.01 -6.34 -53.05
N GLU A 623 33.95 -6.84 -52.39
CA GLU A 623 34.07 -7.86 -51.33
C GLU A 623 34.68 -9.19 -51.83
N PHE A 624 34.37 -9.61 -53.08
CA PHE A 624 34.71 -10.94 -53.59
C PHE A 624 35.71 -10.95 -54.77
N GLY A 625 36.03 -9.79 -55.35
CA GLY A 625 36.95 -9.59 -56.49
C GLY A 625 36.60 -10.32 -57.78
N SER A 626 35.49 -11.08 -57.82
CA SER A 626 35.15 -12.03 -58.89
C SER A 626 33.69 -12.47 -58.79
N THR A 627 33.09 -12.89 -59.92
CA THR A 627 31.71 -13.40 -59.97
C THR A 627 31.58 -14.86 -59.50
N SER A 628 32.22 -15.17 -58.36
CA SER A 628 32.31 -16.47 -57.72
C SER A 628 30.94 -17.05 -57.27
N PRO A 629 30.87 -18.35 -56.92
CA PRO A 629 29.67 -18.92 -56.29
C PRO A 629 29.30 -18.23 -54.96
N ALA A 630 30.29 -17.76 -54.19
CA ALA A 630 30.08 -17.01 -52.95
C ALA A 630 29.46 -15.64 -53.20
N TYR A 631 29.98 -14.87 -54.16
CA TYR A 631 29.37 -13.62 -54.64
C TYR A 631 27.90 -13.84 -55.04
N LYS A 632 27.64 -14.88 -55.87
CA LYS A 632 26.27 -15.24 -56.31
C LYS A 632 25.35 -15.62 -55.15
N ALA A 633 25.86 -16.23 -54.08
CA ALA A 633 25.08 -16.55 -52.88
C ALA A 633 24.78 -15.30 -52.02
N LYS A 634 25.80 -14.47 -51.75
CA LYS A 634 25.66 -13.19 -51.02
C LYS A 634 24.67 -12.27 -51.73
N PHE A 635 24.82 -12.13 -53.06
CA PHE A 635 23.92 -11.38 -53.93
C PHE A 635 22.46 -11.88 -53.82
N ARG A 636 22.21 -13.19 -53.96
CA ARG A 636 20.86 -13.76 -53.87
C ARG A 636 20.21 -13.48 -52.51
N SER A 637 20.97 -13.54 -51.42
CA SER A 637 20.48 -13.20 -50.08
C SER A 637 20.07 -11.72 -49.99
N LYS A 638 20.90 -10.79 -50.50
CA LYS A 638 20.58 -9.36 -50.56
C LYS A 638 19.34 -9.07 -51.42
N TYR A 639 19.29 -9.64 -52.63
CA TYR A 639 18.15 -9.52 -53.56
C TYR A 639 16.84 -10.01 -52.94
N LEU A 640 16.85 -11.20 -52.31
CA LEU A 640 15.63 -11.77 -51.72
C LEU A 640 15.09 -10.92 -50.55
N ASN A 641 15.96 -10.40 -49.68
CA ASN A 641 15.54 -9.50 -48.59
C ASN A 641 15.04 -8.15 -49.11
N LEU A 642 15.71 -7.58 -50.11
CA LEU A 642 15.27 -6.35 -50.77
C LEU A 642 13.91 -6.53 -51.47
N LYS A 643 13.64 -7.73 -52.01
CA LYS A 643 12.36 -8.09 -52.65
C LYS A 643 11.24 -8.38 -51.65
N SER A 644 11.54 -8.96 -50.49
CA SER A 644 10.53 -9.31 -49.49
C SER A 644 10.12 -8.17 -48.56
N THR A 645 10.94 -7.12 -48.41
CA THR A 645 10.77 -6.10 -47.36
C THR A 645 10.55 -4.69 -47.93
N PRO A 646 9.29 -4.20 -48.04
CA PRO A 646 8.99 -2.85 -48.56
C PRO A 646 9.70 -1.72 -47.79
N ALA A 647 9.76 -1.82 -46.46
CA ALA A 647 10.44 -0.84 -45.61
C ALA A 647 11.93 -0.69 -45.96
N LEU A 648 12.59 -1.75 -46.43
CA LEU A 648 14.01 -1.74 -46.80
C LEU A 648 14.25 -1.04 -48.15
N ARG A 649 13.29 -1.16 -49.09
CA ARG A 649 13.27 -0.39 -50.34
C ARG A 649 13.08 1.10 -50.06
N HIS A 650 12.07 1.44 -49.24
CA HIS A 650 11.82 2.82 -48.81
C HIS A 650 13.03 3.43 -48.07
N ALA A 651 13.71 2.65 -47.21
CA ALA A 651 14.93 3.08 -46.53
C ALA A 651 16.06 3.42 -47.51
N LEU A 652 16.38 2.54 -48.46
CA LEU A 652 17.38 2.77 -49.51
C LEU A 652 17.09 4.01 -50.38
N LEU A 653 15.81 4.31 -50.63
CA LEU A 653 15.43 5.48 -51.40
C LEU A 653 15.44 6.79 -50.60
N THR A 654 15.48 6.74 -49.26
CA THR A 654 15.34 7.94 -48.40
C THR A 654 16.55 8.26 -47.51
N HIS A 655 17.14 7.28 -46.83
CA HIS A 655 18.14 7.53 -45.77
C HIS A 655 19.21 6.45 -45.58
N LEU A 656 19.02 5.22 -46.08
CA LEU A 656 20.00 4.14 -45.98
C LEU A 656 20.96 4.18 -47.18
N THR A 657 22.28 4.24 -46.92
CA THR A 657 23.29 4.23 -47.98
C THR A 657 23.50 2.83 -48.59
N PRO A 658 23.88 2.73 -49.87
CA PRO A 658 24.28 1.47 -50.51
C PRO A 658 25.30 0.64 -49.72
N ALA A 659 26.34 1.29 -49.19
CA ALA A 659 27.35 0.64 -48.34
C ALA A 659 26.77 0.14 -46.99
N GLY A 660 25.86 0.91 -46.38
CA GLY A 660 25.14 0.47 -45.17
C GLY A 660 24.26 -0.76 -45.43
N PHE A 661 23.51 -0.76 -46.53
CA PHE A 661 22.74 -1.92 -46.97
C PHE A 661 23.63 -3.14 -47.29
N HIS A 662 24.81 -2.94 -47.87
CA HIS A 662 25.79 -4.02 -48.06
C HIS A 662 26.25 -4.62 -46.72
N ALA A 663 26.55 -3.79 -45.71
CA ALA A 663 27.06 -4.23 -44.41
C ALA A 663 26.05 -5.04 -43.57
N MET A 664 24.74 -4.75 -43.67
CA MET A 664 23.70 -5.41 -42.85
C MET A 664 23.67 -6.93 -42.97
N ASN A 665 23.50 -7.64 -41.86
CA ASN A 665 23.28 -9.08 -41.84
C ASN A 665 21.84 -9.48 -42.24
N ALA A 666 21.58 -10.78 -42.40
CA ALA A 666 20.27 -11.27 -42.87
C ALA A 666 19.10 -10.98 -41.90
N ALA A 667 19.34 -10.94 -40.58
CA ALA A 667 18.32 -10.61 -39.59
C ALA A 667 18.02 -9.10 -39.55
N GLU A 668 19.05 -8.26 -39.78
CA GLU A 668 18.93 -6.80 -39.89
C GLU A 668 18.20 -6.33 -41.15
N MET A 669 18.08 -7.19 -42.17
CA MET A 669 17.32 -6.93 -43.40
C MET A 669 15.92 -7.57 -43.40
N ALA A 670 15.61 -8.47 -42.48
CA ALA A 670 14.29 -9.10 -42.38
C ALA A 670 13.20 -8.07 -42.01
N SER A 671 11.95 -8.34 -42.37
CA SER A 671 10.82 -7.49 -41.96
C SER A 671 10.64 -7.48 -40.43
N GLU A 672 10.04 -6.42 -39.90
CA GLU A 672 9.83 -6.25 -38.45
C GLU A 672 9.01 -7.39 -37.84
N GLU A 673 7.93 -7.81 -38.50
CA GLU A 673 7.14 -8.98 -38.13
C GLU A 673 7.98 -10.27 -38.17
N ARG A 674 8.88 -10.43 -39.15
CA ARG A 674 9.75 -11.61 -39.20
C ARG A 674 10.77 -11.62 -38.07
N ARG A 675 11.38 -10.47 -37.75
CA ARG A 675 12.27 -10.33 -36.58
C ARG A 675 11.52 -10.63 -35.28
N ARG A 676 10.27 -10.20 -35.15
CA ARG A 676 9.42 -10.52 -33.99
C ARG A 676 9.16 -12.02 -33.87
N GLN A 677 8.81 -12.68 -34.97
CA GLN A 677 8.62 -14.14 -35.00
C GLN A 677 9.92 -14.90 -34.69
N ASP A 678 11.04 -14.53 -35.30
CA ASP A 678 12.35 -15.16 -35.05
C ASP A 678 12.86 -14.89 -33.62
N SER A 679 12.56 -13.72 -33.04
CA SER A 679 12.86 -13.40 -31.63
C SER A 679 12.03 -14.24 -30.67
N LEU A 680 10.72 -14.40 -30.92
CA LEU A 680 9.85 -15.27 -30.12
C LEU A 680 10.25 -16.75 -30.25
N LEU A 681 10.66 -17.18 -31.45
CA LEU A 681 11.16 -18.54 -31.67
C LEU A 681 12.52 -18.74 -30.97
N ALA A 682 13.42 -17.76 -31.01
CA ALA A 682 14.70 -17.81 -30.32
C ALA A 682 14.52 -17.82 -28.79
N GLU A 683 13.63 -16.99 -28.25
CA GLU A 683 13.28 -16.97 -26.82
C GLU A 683 12.68 -18.30 -26.38
N LYS A 684 11.73 -18.85 -27.15
CA LYS A 684 11.15 -20.18 -26.92
C LYS A 684 12.21 -21.28 -26.97
N ASN A 685 13.02 -21.35 -28.02
CA ASN A 685 14.09 -22.35 -28.17
C ASN A 685 15.13 -22.20 -27.04
N LEU A 686 15.39 -20.98 -26.56
CA LEU A 686 16.31 -20.69 -25.47
C LEU A 686 15.72 -21.06 -24.09
N ALA A 687 14.39 -21.10 -23.95
CA ALA A 687 13.71 -21.65 -22.80
C ALA A 687 13.70 -23.20 -22.85
N GLU A 688 13.32 -23.79 -23.99
CA GLU A 688 13.25 -25.24 -24.19
C GLU A 688 14.62 -25.93 -24.10
N SER A 689 15.72 -25.25 -24.50
CA SER A 689 17.11 -25.74 -24.32
C SER A 689 17.75 -25.42 -22.97
N LYS A 690 17.08 -24.62 -22.12
CA LYS A 690 17.49 -24.38 -20.72
C LYS A 690 16.68 -25.19 -19.71
N ALA A 691 15.55 -25.75 -20.13
CA ALA A 691 14.91 -26.83 -19.40
C ALA A 691 15.75 -28.11 -19.55
N VAL A 692 16.00 -28.81 -18.44
CA VAL A 692 16.41 -30.22 -18.52
C VAL A 692 15.20 -30.98 -19.05
N GLN A 693 15.32 -31.59 -20.23
CA GLN A 693 14.30 -32.51 -20.72
C GLN A 693 14.57 -33.88 -20.09
N ASP A 694 13.75 -34.25 -19.10
CA ASP A 694 13.81 -35.57 -18.48
C ASP A 694 13.61 -36.66 -19.53
N THR A 695 14.62 -37.50 -19.72
CA THR A 695 14.65 -38.52 -20.77
C THR A 695 13.76 -39.70 -20.40
N GLU A 696 12.44 -39.59 -20.65
CA GLU A 696 11.47 -40.66 -20.40
C GLU A 696 11.89 -41.99 -21.06
N ALA A 697 12.20 -43.00 -20.26
CA ALA A 697 12.53 -44.34 -20.74
C ALA A 697 11.29 -45.25 -20.69
N GLU A 698 11.06 -46.05 -21.74
CA GLU A 698 10.05 -47.12 -21.70
C GLU A 698 10.61 -48.38 -21.02
N THR A 699 9.81 -49.00 -20.15
CA THR A 699 10.17 -50.24 -19.43
C THR A 699 8.95 -51.11 -19.14
N ASP A 700 9.20 -52.40 -18.99
CA ASP A 700 8.26 -53.44 -18.55
C ASP A 700 8.52 -53.92 -17.11
N GLN A 701 9.50 -53.33 -16.41
CA GLN A 701 9.83 -53.69 -15.03
C GLN A 701 8.66 -53.45 -14.06
N PHE A 702 7.91 -52.35 -14.23
CA PHE A 702 6.90 -51.92 -13.28
C PHE A 702 5.48 -52.36 -13.68
N LYS A 703 4.75 -53.01 -12.76
CA LYS A 703 3.36 -53.44 -13.00
C LYS A 703 2.38 -52.37 -12.53
N CYS A 704 1.50 -51.90 -13.42
CA CYS A 704 0.49 -50.92 -13.09
C CYS A 704 -0.60 -51.49 -12.16
N GLY A 705 -0.71 -50.95 -10.94
CA GLY A 705 -1.71 -51.37 -9.96
C GLY A 705 -3.18 -51.19 -10.40
N ARG A 706 -3.46 -50.28 -11.36
CA ARG A 706 -4.82 -49.98 -11.83
C ARG A 706 -5.34 -50.89 -12.95
N CYS A 707 -4.46 -51.44 -13.80
CA CYS A 707 -4.87 -52.21 -14.98
C CYS A 707 -4.07 -53.51 -15.19
N GLY A 708 -3.13 -53.83 -14.29
CA GLY A 708 -2.31 -55.04 -14.33
C GLY A 708 -1.22 -55.07 -15.41
N GLN A 709 -1.25 -54.16 -16.39
CA GLN A 709 -0.29 -54.10 -17.49
C GLN A 709 1.11 -53.65 -17.05
N ARG A 710 2.13 -54.12 -17.76
CA ARG A 710 3.54 -53.84 -17.47
C ARG A 710 4.16 -52.73 -18.32
N LYS A 711 3.59 -52.38 -19.48
CA LYS A 711 4.18 -51.35 -20.34
C LYS A 711 4.07 -49.96 -19.70
N THR A 712 5.20 -49.41 -19.29
CA THR A 712 5.32 -48.15 -18.55
C THR A 712 6.38 -47.25 -19.16
N LYS A 713 6.25 -45.94 -18.92
CA LYS A 713 7.32 -44.96 -19.02
C LYS A 713 7.82 -44.64 -17.62
N TYR A 714 9.10 -44.34 -17.45
CA TYR A 714 9.64 -43.82 -16.21
C TYR A 714 10.71 -42.76 -16.43
N TYR A 715 10.88 -41.92 -15.42
CA TYR A 715 12.04 -41.05 -15.24
C TYR A 715 12.43 -41.03 -13.76
N GLN A 716 13.62 -40.53 -13.45
CA GLN A 716 14.13 -40.44 -12.08
C GLN A 716 14.56 -39.01 -11.79
N LEU A 717 14.11 -38.47 -10.66
CA LEU A 717 14.40 -37.09 -10.24
C LEU A 717 14.84 -37.09 -8.77
N GLN A 718 15.92 -36.38 -8.44
CA GLN A 718 16.38 -36.27 -7.06
C GLN A 718 15.55 -35.21 -6.31
N THR A 719 14.38 -35.61 -5.81
CA THR A 719 13.43 -34.70 -5.13
C THR A 719 13.90 -34.19 -3.76
N ARG A 720 15.07 -34.62 -3.29
CA ARG A 720 15.54 -34.42 -1.90
C ARG A 720 17.05 -34.15 -1.83
N SER A 721 17.63 -34.39 -0.64
CA SER A 721 19.05 -34.34 -0.32
C SER A 721 19.89 -35.13 -1.33
N ALA A 722 21.14 -34.70 -1.58
CA ALA A 722 22.04 -35.42 -2.49
C ALA A 722 22.34 -36.85 -2.04
N ASP A 723 22.23 -37.11 -0.73
CA ASP A 723 22.46 -38.40 -0.07
C ASP A 723 21.23 -39.33 -0.07
N GLU A 724 20.07 -38.86 -0.56
CA GLU A 724 18.85 -39.67 -0.69
C GLU A 724 18.68 -40.24 -2.11
N PRO A 725 18.17 -41.48 -2.27
CA PRO A 725 18.00 -42.10 -3.58
C PRO A 725 17.02 -41.33 -4.47
N MET A 726 17.25 -41.37 -5.79
CA MET A 726 16.39 -40.66 -6.75
C MET A 726 14.98 -41.25 -6.79
N THR A 727 13.98 -40.39 -6.64
CA THR A 727 12.57 -40.76 -6.73
C THR A 727 12.27 -41.18 -8.17
N THR A 728 11.78 -42.40 -8.34
CA THR A 728 11.37 -42.95 -9.63
C THR A 728 9.89 -42.65 -9.85
N PHE A 729 9.58 -41.92 -10.93
CA PHE A 729 8.24 -41.59 -11.36
C PHE A 729 7.85 -42.49 -12.53
N VAL A 730 6.69 -43.14 -12.47
CA VAL A 730 6.26 -44.16 -13.43
C VAL A 730 4.85 -43.87 -13.94
N THR A 731 4.66 -43.95 -15.25
CA THR A 731 3.39 -43.74 -15.97
C THR A 731 3.03 -44.97 -16.79
N CYS A 732 1.84 -45.55 -16.58
CA CYS A 732 1.36 -46.66 -17.41
C CYS A 732 0.87 -46.17 -18.78
N ILE A 733 1.50 -46.65 -19.85
CA ILE A 733 1.19 -46.25 -21.23
C ILE A 733 -0.26 -46.64 -21.62
N ASN A 734 -0.76 -47.76 -21.09
CA ASN A 734 -2.08 -48.30 -21.45
C ASN A 734 -3.28 -47.60 -20.77
N CYS A 735 -3.08 -46.90 -19.65
CA CYS A 735 -4.20 -46.32 -18.89
C CYS A 735 -3.92 -44.95 -18.25
N GLY A 736 -2.77 -44.33 -18.54
CA GLY A 736 -2.36 -43.03 -18.00
C GLY A 736 -2.06 -43.00 -16.50
N ASN A 737 -2.30 -44.10 -15.77
CA ASN A 737 -2.13 -44.16 -14.32
C ASN A 737 -0.65 -43.92 -13.93
N ARG A 738 -0.39 -42.94 -13.08
CA ARG A 738 0.95 -42.61 -12.59
C ARG A 738 1.14 -43.06 -11.13
N TRP A 739 2.37 -43.38 -10.75
CA TRP A 739 2.81 -43.60 -9.36
C TRP A 739 4.28 -43.23 -9.19
N LYS A 740 4.74 -43.10 -7.95
CA LYS A 740 6.14 -42.84 -7.62
C LYS A 740 6.59 -43.65 -6.41
N PHE A 741 7.89 -43.89 -6.30
CA PHE A 741 8.57 -44.50 -5.16
C PHE A 741 10.02 -44.01 -5.08
N CYS A 742 10.66 -44.20 -3.93
CA CYS A 742 12.09 -43.97 -3.72
C CYS A 742 12.81 -45.31 -3.53
#